data_AF-A0A433VGB4-F1
#
_entry.id   AF-A0A433VGB4-F1
#
_cell.length_a   1.000
_cell.length_b   1.000
_cell.length_c   1.000
_cell.angle_alpha   90.00
_cell.angle_beta   90.00
_cell.angle_gamma   90.00
#
_symmetry.space_group_name_H-M   'P 1'
#
loop_
_entity.id
_entity.type
_entity.pdbx_description
1 polymer ?
#
loop_
_entity_poly.entity_id
_entity_poly.type
_entity_poly.pdbx_seq_one_letter_code
_entity_poly.pdbx_strand_id
1 'polypeptide(L)'
;MSNLAIVIINSGSFDGGFRVDLRIRKGMNDFDYHFNVAAAPDIPRLYEEFATSYHQLGSKFNFAPITMPPAQITNCSLVEDCQTAAERLQDSFILWLAQFGWQEIRLKIENTFKSDEFFRVIFHFDNIQKNNTQIGNSQIDSACLKKLPWHLWDLFENRENTYFALSLQDTPANPPLRYPVRILAVFGGSDEGLKLKEDKQLLNSLRAKGAEVTQITKPTREQLSDELWNQKWDVLFFAGHSSSHPGLKSGELAINDTEHLSLRDLKQSLKKAVKKGLKLAIFNSCDGLGLAAVLDNVKVPQIIVMRELVPDEVARKFLQYFLECFTTGKSLYSSVREACERLEALEGRYPCASWLPVIYQNRNAEPLRWSKRSKILSWLSSIQRFVASTSRRTKILLGLMALSLFSFVLILVLQNYPKIVTDSEPPKLIPTNKTLVQTPMTQAQVSLSSYGQKFFTVLNNNNNTRENGAKAFKEALDFLKNDKSSAILKLDKAINYFSTSLSNNLNDPEARIYLNNAISYYPKEEYSSKIKFLGQKLDVEKNKCTLPQSQNNPIEIAVVIPLSFAEAAKPDIALEMLRGVAQVQNEVNCKGGIKDRMLRVAVFGDGSKDDLATKVAQEIVQQDFLAVVGHSTSNTTAKAGNVYDENRIVAISPISTAVRDSVKNHRTYFLGKYIFRTPANDMVAIDTLFDYWKNNVNQKFAIAYSNNSEYSKLYRNDFINKLNDKSLYFNDNMKCIFNSSNFDQTDCLNAIRGQAGALLVVPGSNDSPKALDLLKALNDSDKIQVLGGDTMYSSDTLYLKEKSKNLIIAVHWLRNRQQPTEFEKQAKAFWGNAPINWRTATTYDATKVITTALDKSQQLQNSKENIRQDLQRIISAPGFSAQGAFNDNIRFEEGDRKIDANSKFGVIGKVEKIGVNKDGQDQYDFKPI
;
A
#
# COMPACT_ATOMS: atom_id res chain seq x y z
N MET A 1 -5.20 -9.74 -31.22
CA MET A 1 -5.11 -8.40 -30.61
C MET A 1 -4.61 -8.57 -29.20
N SER A 2 -3.67 -7.74 -28.74
CA SER A 2 -3.15 -7.87 -27.37
C SER A 2 -4.12 -7.29 -26.33
N ASN A 3 -4.12 -7.89 -25.14
CA ASN A 3 -4.83 -7.40 -23.98
C ASN A 3 -4.23 -6.06 -23.53
N LEU A 4 -5.10 -5.07 -23.28
CA LEU A 4 -4.69 -3.69 -23.03
C LEU A 4 -5.70 -2.97 -22.13
N ALA A 5 -5.21 -2.20 -21.16
CA ALA A 5 -5.97 -1.20 -20.41
C ALA A 5 -5.43 0.20 -20.75
N ILE A 6 -6.29 1.12 -21.15
CA ILE A 6 -5.96 2.51 -21.45
C ILE A 6 -6.61 3.38 -20.37
N VAL A 7 -5.78 4.04 -19.57
CA VAL A 7 -6.18 5.01 -18.55
C VAL A 7 -6.04 6.39 -19.16
N ILE A 8 -7.16 7.02 -19.48
CA ILE A 8 -7.23 8.33 -20.14
C ILE A 8 -7.50 9.39 -19.08
N ILE A 9 -6.49 10.18 -18.75
CA ILE A 9 -6.64 11.35 -17.87
C ILE A 9 -7.06 12.52 -18.75
N ASN A 10 -8.30 12.98 -18.56
CA ASN A 10 -8.94 14.03 -19.34
C ASN A 10 -8.66 15.42 -18.72
N SER A 11 -9.72 16.16 -18.37
CA SER A 11 -9.66 17.47 -17.73
C SER A 11 -9.52 17.38 -16.21
N GLY A 12 -8.85 18.35 -15.62
CA GLY A 12 -8.68 18.46 -14.17
C GLY A 12 -7.41 19.21 -13.79
N SER A 13 -7.11 19.23 -12.50
CA SER A 13 -5.85 19.73 -11.96
C SER A 13 -5.47 18.96 -10.71
N PHE A 14 -4.21 19.06 -10.28
CA PHE A 14 -3.81 18.49 -8.99
C PHE A 14 -4.58 19.13 -7.81
N ASP A 15 -5.04 20.38 -7.95
CA ASP A 15 -5.86 21.06 -6.93
C ASP A 15 -7.32 20.61 -6.93
N GLY A 16 -7.88 20.27 -8.09
CA GLY A 16 -9.31 20.00 -8.29
C GLY A 16 -9.67 18.53 -8.52
N GLY A 17 -8.67 17.66 -8.67
CA GLY A 17 -8.85 16.28 -9.12
C GLY A 17 -8.97 16.18 -10.65
N PHE A 18 -9.02 14.95 -11.15
CA PHE A 18 -9.08 14.67 -12.59
C PHE A 18 -10.25 13.79 -12.97
N ARG A 19 -10.81 14.01 -14.16
CA ARG A 19 -11.68 13.03 -14.81
C ARG A 19 -10.84 11.99 -15.52
N VAL A 20 -11.12 10.71 -15.30
CA VAL A 20 -10.36 9.60 -15.87
C VAL A 20 -11.30 8.61 -16.55
N ASP A 21 -11.08 8.34 -17.84
CA ASP A 21 -11.78 7.29 -18.57
C ASP A 21 -10.88 6.05 -18.67
N LEU A 22 -11.42 4.87 -18.38
CA LEU A 22 -10.73 3.61 -18.48
C LEU A 22 -11.31 2.80 -19.64
N ARG A 23 -10.47 2.43 -20.61
CA ARG A 23 -10.85 1.53 -21.71
C ARG A 23 -10.08 0.22 -21.61
N ILE A 24 -10.76 -0.90 -21.46
CA ILE A 24 -10.14 -2.22 -21.37
C ILE A 24 -10.47 -3.02 -22.63
N ARG A 25 -9.46 -3.56 -23.29
CA ARG A 25 -9.57 -4.51 -24.38
C ARG A 25 -9.07 -5.88 -23.94
N LYS A 26 -9.95 -6.88 -23.99
CA LYS A 26 -9.62 -8.29 -23.75
C LYS A 26 -10.09 -9.13 -24.95
N GLY A 27 -9.14 -9.57 -25.78
CA GLY A 27 -9.46 -10.28 -27.01
C GLY A 27 -10.28 -9.42 -27.99
N MET A 28 -11.54 -9.78 -28.23
CA MET A 28 -12.50 -9.03 -29.06
C MET A 28 -13.46 -8.14 -28.25
N ASN A 29 -13.38 -8.19 -26.91
CA ASN A 29 -14.26 -7.43 -26.04
C ASN A 29 -13.60 -6.11 -25.64
N ASP A 30 -14.33 -5.01 -25.77
CA ASP A 30 -13.95 -3.70 -25.29
C ASP A 30 -14.91 -3.28 -24.14
N PHE A 31 -14.36 -2.69 -23.08
CA PHE A 31 -15.08 -2.21 -21.90
C PHE A 31 -14.69 -0.76 -21.62
N ASP A 32 -15.67 0.13 -21.43
CA ASP A 32 -15.42 1.55 -21.15
C ASP A 32 -16.03 1.96 -19.81
N TYR A 33 -15.24 2.66 -18.99
CA TYR A 33 -15.63 3.15 -17.68
C TYR A 33 -15.19 4.61 -17.50
N HIS A 34 -15.89 5.34 -16.63
CA HIS A 34 -15.64 6.75 -16.38
C HIS A 34 -15.55 6.99 -14.87
N PHE A 35 -14.52 7.70 -14.44
CA PHE A 35 -14.20 7.93 -13.04
C PHE A 35 -13.80 9.39 -12.79
N ASN A 36 -13.91 9.80 -11.54
CA ASN A 36 -13.28 11.02 -11.05
C ASN A 36 -12.28 10.61 -9.96
N VAL A 37 -11.05 11.07 -10.08
CA VAL A 37 -9.99 10.88 -9.08
C VAL A 37 -9.80 12.18 -8.32
N ALA A 38 -9.56 12.09 -7.01
CA ALA A 38 -9.54 13.28 -6.16
C ALA A 38 -8.26 14.10 -6.35
N ALA A 39 -8.26 15.28 -5.75
CA ALA A 39 -7.13 16.20 -5.77
C ALA A 39 -5.90 15.62 -5.04
N ALA A 40 -4.72 16.05 -5.48
CA ALA A 40 -3.43 15.83 -4.84
C ALA A 40 -2.52 17.05 -5.07
N PRO A 41 -2.82 18.19 -4.42
CA PRO A 41 -2.17 19.48 -4.69
C PRO A 41 -0.68 19.51 -4.35
N ASP A 42 -0.22 18.61 -3.48
CA ASP A 42 1.19 18.54 -3.08
C ASP A 42 2.09 17.89 -4.13
N ILE A 43 1.54 17.04 -5.02
CA ILE A 43 2.35 16.25 -5.96
C ILE A 43 3.24 17.14 -6.85
N PRO A 44 2.74 18.24 -7.48
CA PRO A 44 3.59 19.12 -8.27
C PRO A 44 4.76 19.71 -7.48
N ARG A 45 4.52 20.18 -6.25
CA ARG A 45 5.56 20.75 -5.39
C ARG A 45 6.58 19.70 -4.97
N LEU A 46 6.12 18.53 -4.52
CA LEU A 46 7.00 17.42 -4.11
C LEU A 46 7.80 16.89 -5.28
N TYR A 47 7.21 16.87 -6.48
CA TYR A 47 7.91 16.55 -7.70
C TYR A 47 9.03 17.54 -7.99
N GLU A 48 8.74 18.84 -7.88
CA GLU A 48 9.74 19.89 -8.08
C GLU A 48 10.87 19.82 -7.03
N GLU A 49 10.54 19.51 -5.77
CA GLU A 49 11.53 19.30 -4.70
C GLU A 49 12.46 18.11 -5.03
N PHE A 50 11.88 16.98 -5.45
CA PHE A 50 12.63 15.81 -5.90
C PHE A 50 13.51 16.17 -7.10
N ALA A 51 12.93 16.75 -8.15
CA ALA A 51 13.65 17.09 -9.39
C ALA A 51 14.80 18.06 -9.11
N THR A 52 14.57 19.09 -8.31
CA THR A 52 15.60 20.06 -7.90
C THR A 52 16.74 19.38 -7.16
N SER A 53 16.43 18.55 -6.16
CA SER A 53 17.46 17.84 -5.38
C SER A 53 18.22 16.83 -6.25
N TYR A 54 17.52 16.14 -7.14
CA TYR A 54 18.10 15.22 -8.10
C TYR A 54 19.04 15.91 -9.10
N HIS A 55 18.68 17.09 -9.61
CA HIS A 55 19.56 17.88 -10.48
C HIS A 55 20.78 18.41 -9.73
N GLN A 56 20.64 18.74 -8.45
CA GLN A 56 21.79 19.12 -7.61
C GLN A 56 22.79 17.97 -7.46
N LEU A 57 22.32 16.72 -7.32
CA LEU A 57 23.20 15.53 -7.40
C LEU A 57 23.93 15.46 -8.74
N GLY A 58 23.28 15.90 -9.82
CA GLY A 58 23.86 15.92 -11.15
C GLY A 58 25.05 16.85 -11.32
N SER A 59 25.07 17.98 -10.60
CA SER A 59 26.24 18.88 -10.60
C SER A 59 27.47 18.23 -9.94
N LYS A 60 27.26 17.28 -9.01
CA LYS A 60 28.31 16.47 -8.36
C LYS A 60 28.74 15.25 -9.17
N PHE A 61 27.78 14.55 -9.78
CA PHE A 61 27.99 13.29 -10.49
C PHE A 61 28.14 13.46 -12.02
N ASN A 62 28.49 14.66 -12.48
CA ASN A 62 28.68 15.04 -13.88
C ASN A 62 27.54 14.59 -14.80
N PHE A 63 26.29 14.98 -14.47
CA PHE A 63 25.15 14.83 -15.40
C PHE A 63 25.25 15.89 -16.49
N ALA A 64 26.32 15.87 -17.28
CA ALA A 64 26.73 16.97 -18.16
C ALA A 64 25.57 17.52 -19.03
N PRO A 65 25.04 18.72 -18.73
CA PRO A 65 24.43 19.58 -19.72
C PRO A 65 25.56 20.43 -20.35
N ILE A 66 25.23 21.24 -21.36
CA ILE A 66 26.16 22.21 -21.96
C ILE A 66 26.64 23.19 -20.85
N THR A 67 27.80 22.89 -20.26
CA THR A 67 28.64 23.63 -19.31
C THR A 67 27.99 24.37 -18.12
N MET A 68 28.35 23.98 -16.88
CA MET A 68 28.43 24.91 -15.72
C MET A 68 29.59 24.52 -14.76
N PRO A 69 30.24 25.48 -14.07
CA PRO A 69 31.42 25.22 -13.24
C PRO A 69 31.08 24.54 -11.90
N PRO A 70 31.99 23.74 -11.32
CA PRO A 70 31.72 23.05 -10.06
C PRO A 70 31.82 24.01 -8.86
N ALA A 71 30.77 24.06 -8.04
CA ALA A 71 30.83 24.64 -6.70
C ALA A 71 31.31 23.57 -5.69
N GLN A 72 32.11 23.98 -4.70
CA GLN A 72 32.54 23.12 -3.60
C GLN A 72 31.33 22.76 -2.71
N ILE A 73 30.97 21.48 -2.64
CA ILE A 73 29.86 21.00 -1.79
C ILE A 73 30.30 19.78 -0.98
N THR A 74 29.99 19.80 0.30
CA THR A 74 30.27 18.73 1.29
C THR A 74 29.44 17.49 1.01
N ASN A 75 30.11 16.35 1.01
CA ASN A 75 29.82 15.33 0.00
C ASN A 75 28.61 14.44 0.29
N CYS A 76 28.07 14.44 1.50
CA CYS A 76 27.10 13.43 1.96
C CYS A 76 25.64 13.90 1.84
N SER A 77 25.31 15.06 2.43
CA SER A 77 23.93 15.52 2.66
C SER A 77 23.05 15.51 1.41
N LEU A 78 23.61 15.76 0.23
CA LEU A 78 22.87 15.79 -1.04
C LEU A 78 22.17 14.47 -1.40
N VAL A 79 22.79 13.32 -1.13
CA VAL A 79 22.19 12.01 -1.47
C VAL A 79 21.02 11.73 -0.54
N GLU A 80 21.18 12.02 0.75
CA GLU A 80 20.15 11.88 1.77
C GLU A 80 18.99 12.88 1.55
N ASP A 81 19.29 14.11 1.14
CA ASP A 81 18.30 15.14 0.79
C ASP A 81 17.46 14.70 -0.41
N CYS A 82 18.10 14.17 -1.46
CA CYS A 82 17.41 13.67 -2.65
C CYS A 82 16.57 12.43 -2.35
N GLN A 83 17.11 11.50 -1.56
CA GLN A 83 16.38 10.32 -1.11
C GLN A 83 15.17 10.74 -0.26
N THR A 84 15.33 11.69 0.65
CA THR A 84 14.22 12.23 1.45
C THR A 84 13.15 12.90 0.57
N ALA A 85 13.55 13.66 -0.44
CA ALA A 85 12.61 14.30 -1.38
C ALA A 85 11.86 13.27 -2.23
N ALA A 86 12.57 12.23 -2.69
CA ALA A 86 12.01 11.10 -3.40
C ALA A 86 10.99 10.32 -2.55
N GLU A 87 11.34 9.97 -1.31
CA GLU A 87 10.46 9.27 -0.37
C GLU A 87 9.15 10.05 -0.16
N ARG A 88 9.23 11.37 0.04
CA ARG A 88 8.03 12.23 0.18
C ARG A 88 7.16 12.22 -1.08
N LEU A 89 7.75 12.32 -2.26
CA LEU A 89 7.01 12.25 -3.53
C LEU A 89 6.37 10.88 -3.71
N GLN A 90 7.11 9.80 -3.46
CA GLN A 90 6.63 8.42 -3.53
C GLN A 90 5.43 8.23 -2.59
N ASP A 91 5.56 8.61 -1.32
CA ASP A 91 4.50 8.47 -0.33
C ASP A 91 3.24 9.23 -0.76
N SER A 92 3.39 10.49 -1.16
CA SER A 92 2.27 11.31 -1.62
C SER A 92 1.60 10.74 -2.88
N PHE A 93 2.40 10.22 -3.83
CA PHE A 93 1.89 9.63 -5.06
C PHE A 93 1.17 8.29 -4.83
N ILE A 94 1.72 7.41 -3.98
CA ILE A 94 1.08 6.16 -3.58
C ILE A 94 -0.24 6.45 -2.86
N LEU A 95 -0.26 7.43 -1.96
CA LEU A 95 -1.48 7.84 -1.26
C LEU A 95 -2.54 8.38 -2.21
N TRP A 96 -2.13 9.12 -3.24
CA TRP A 96 -3.06 9.55 -4.28
C TRP A 96 -3.62 8.35 -5.06
N LEU A 97 -2.79 7.40 -5.47
CA LEU A 97 -3.23 6.17 -6.16
C LEU A 97 -4.08 5.24 -5.27
N ALA A 98 -3.97 5.36 -3.95
CA ALA A 98 -4.80 4.63 -3.00
C ALA A 98 -6.19 5.25 -2.79
N GLN A 99 -6.49 6.42 -3.38
CA GLN A 99 -7.81 7.04 -3.27
C GLN A 99 -8.87 6.23 -4.04
N PHE A 100 -10.13 6.35 -3.60
CA PHE A 100 -11.28 5.59 -4.10
C PHE A 100 -11.38 5.55 -5.64
N GLY A 101 -11.19 6.69 -6.33
CA GLY A 101 -11.28 6.74 -7.80
C GLY A 101 -10.23 5.86 -8.49
N TRP A 102 -8.99 5.85 -7.99
CA TRP A 102 -7.92 5.01 -8.51
C TRP A 102 -8.07 3.53 -8.14
N GLN A 103 -8.59 3.25 -6.93
CA GLN A 103 -8.93 1.89 -6.50
C GLN A 103 -10.02 1.27 -7.40
N GLU A 104 -11.06 2.03 -7.73
CA GLU A 104 -12.12 1.55 -8.63
C GLU A 104 -11.59 1.24 -10.03
N ILE A 105 -10.72 2.10 -10.58
CA ILE A 105 -10.03 1.86 -11.86
C ILE A 105 -9.24 0.54 -11.79
N ARG A 106 -8.43 0.37 -10.72
CA ARG A 106 -7.65 -0.85 -10.48
C ARG A 106 -8.55 -2.08 -10.41
N LEU A 107 -9.62 -2.04 -9.63
CA LEU A 107 -10.57 -3.16 -9.49
C LEU A 107 -11.21 -3.54 -10.83
N LYS A 108 -11.53 -2.58 -11.72
CA LYS A 108 -12.04 -2.94 -13.07
C LYS A 108 -10.99 -3.67 -13.90
N ILE A 109 -9.73 -3.24 -13.84
CA ILE A 109 -8.61 -3.91 -14.53
C ILE A 109 -8.42 -5.32 -13.97
N GLU A 110 -8.38 -5.48 -12.64
CA GLU A 110 -8.15 -6.76 -11.98
C GLU A 110 -9.29 -7.75 -12.14
N ASN A 111 -10.55 -7.27 -12.17
CA ASN A 111 -11.71 -8.11 -12.49
C ASN A 111 -11.71 -8.58 -13.96
N THR A 112 -11.03 -7.84 -14.84
CA THR A 112 -10.97 -8.19 -16.27
C THR A 112 -9.79 -9.12 -16.59
N PHE A 113 -8.62 -8.91 -15.97
CA PHE A 113 -7.41 -9.70 -16.22
C PHE A 113 -6.98 -10.50 -14.99
N LYS A 114 -6.83 -11.82 -15.15
CA LYS A 114 -6.31 -12.71 -14.08
C LYS A 114 -4.88 -12.34 -13.70
N SER A 115 -4.41 -12.71 -12.50
CA SER A 115 -3.10 -12.32 -11.97
C SER A 115 -1.92 -12.72 -12.87
N ASP A 116 -2.02 -13.85 -13.57
CA ASP A 116 -1.02 -14.42 -14.47
C ASP A 116 -1.14 -13.94 -15.93
N GLU A 117 -2.25 -13.29 -16.29
CA GLU A 117 -2.49 -12.82 -17.66
C GLU A 117 -1.64 -11.58 -18.00
N PHE A 118 -0.91 -11.65 -19.13
CA PHE A 118 -0.24 -10.49 -19.70
C PHE A 118 -1.27 -9.50 -20.25
N PHE A 119 -1.16 -8.25 -19.81
CA PHE A 119 -1.76 -7.10 -20.47
C PHE A 119 -0.84 -5.90 -20.32
N ARG A 120 -1.15 -4.83 -21.04
CA ARG A 120 -0.40 -3.57 -20.98
C ARG A 120 -1.27 -2.50 -20.37
N VAL A 121 -0.65 -1.57 -19.66
CA VAL A 121 -1.32 -0.34 -19.21
C VAL A 121 -0.80 0.82 -20.04
N ILE A 122 -1.68 1.63 -20.61
CA ILE A 122 -1.30 2.86 -21.31
C ILE A 122 -1.93 4.04 -20.59
N PHE A 123 -1.10 4.93 -20.07
CA PHE A 123 -1.54 6.23 -19.59
C PHE A 123 -1.60 7.20 -20.75
N HIS A 124 -2.79 7.71 -21.02
CA HIS A 124 -3.07 8.69 -22.04
C HIS A 124 -3.51 9.98 -21.39
N PHE A 125 -3.02 11.11 -21.88
CA PHE A 125 -3.31 12.43 -21.33
C PHE A 125 -3.98 13.26 -22.42
N ASP A 126 -5.32 13.36 -22.37
CA ASP A 126 -6.13 14.02 -23.41
C ASP A 126 -6.41 15.49 -23.05
N ASN A 127 -6.23 16.39 -24.02
CA ASN A 127 -6.70 17.79 -24.05
C ASN A 127 -6.70 18.62 -22.74
N ILE A 128 -5.64 18.54 -21.91
CA ILE A 128 -5.43 19.51 -20.81
C ILE A 128 -5.16 20.96 -21.33
N GLN A 129 -4.87 21.13 -22.64
CA GLN A 129 -4.45 22.42 -23.22
C GLN A 129 -5.48 23.18 -24.07
N LYS A 130 -6.66 22.65 -24.40
CA LYS A 130 -7.52 23.29 -25.44
C LYS A 130 -8.65 24.18 -24.96
N ASN A 131 -9.15 23.99 -23.73
CA ASN A 131 -10.31 24.73 -23.24
C ASN A 131 -10.00 25.34 -21.88
N ASN A 132 -9.44 26.56 -21.85
CA ASN A 132 -9.87 27.67 -20.98
C ASN A 132 -8.81 28.77 -20.90
N THR A 133 -9.31 29.99 -20.90
CA THR A 133 -8.67 31.30 -20.73
C THR A 133 -8.01 31.53 -19.36
N GLN A 134 -7.61 30.47 -18.64
CA GLN A 134 -6.78 30.53 -17.44
C GLN A 134 -5.42 29.88 -17.72
N ILE A 135 -4.50 30.69 -18.22
CA ILE A 135 -3.12 30.34 -18.53
C ILE A 135 -2.35 30.30 -17.20
N GLY A 136 -2.15 29.12 -16.63
CA GLY A 136 -1.35 28.95 -15.41
C GLY A 136 -1.09 27.48 -15.08
N ASN A 137 -2.00 26.84 -14.35
CA ASN A 137 -1.72 25.55 -13.70
C ASN A 137 -1.92 24.32 -14.61
N SER A 138 -2.87 24.36 -15.55
CA SER A 138 -3.24 23.21 -16.40
C SER A 138 -2.06 22.65 -17.22
N GLN A 139 -1.21 23.52 -17.77
CA GLN A 139 -0.06 23.08 -18.58
C GLN A 139 1.05 22.44 -17.73
N ILE A 140 1.23 22.92 -16.50
CA ILE A 140 2.21 22.43 -15.53
C ILE A 140 1.79 21.03 -15.04
N ASP A 141 0.50 20.85 -14.77
CA ASP A 141 -0.06 19.59 -14.30
C ASP A 141 0.09 18.46 -15.32
N SER A 142 -0.14 18.73 -16.61
CA SER A 142 0.07 17.73 -17.68
C SER A 142 1.53 17.30 -17.82
N ALA A 143 2.47 18.21 -17.61
CA ALA A 143 3.90 17.89 -17.66
C ALA A 143 4.31 17.07 -16.43
N CYS A 144 3.84 17.47 -15.24
CA CYS A 144 4.05 16.73 -14.00
C CYS A 144 3.50 15.30 -14.10
N LEU A 145 2.25 15.11 -14.53
CA LEU A 145 1.63 13.78 -14.69
C LEU A 145 2.47 12.80 -15.53
N LYS A 146 3.16 13.27 -16.57
CA LYS A 146 4.00 12.42 -17.45
C LYS A 146 5.32 12.01 -16.78
N LYS A 147 5.75 12.78 -15.80
CA LYS A 147 6.98 12.60 -15.04
C LYS A 147 6.80 11.76 -13.78
N LEU A 148 5.56 11.50 -13.35
CA LEU A 148 5.28 10.72 -12.15
C LEU A 148 5.69 9.24 -12.28
N PRO A 149 6.11 8.61 -11.17
CA PRO A 149 6.59 7.23 -11.12
C PRO A 149 5.44 6.21 -11.15
N TRP A 150 4.70 6.14 -12.26
CA TRP A 150 3.52 5.26 -12.41
C TRP A 150 3.75 3.77 -12.15
N HIS A 151 4.99 3.27 -12.15
CA HIS A 151 5.31 1.89 -11.73
C HIS A 151 5.01 1.64 -10.26
N LEU A 152 4.91 2.68 -9.42
CA LEU A 152 4.53 2.59 -8.01
C LEU A 152 3.04 2.28 -7.80
N TRP A 153 2.25 2.18 -8.86
CA TRP A 153 0.89 1.68 -8.73
C TRP A 153 0.92 0.20 -8.37
N ASP A 154 0.37 -0.13 -7.20
CA ASP A 154 0.22 -1.48 -6.66
C ASP A 154 -0.40 -2.52 -7.63
N LEU A 155 -1.09 -2.07 -8.69
CA LEU A 155 -1.48 -2.88 -9.83
C LEU A 155 -0.31 -3.72 -10.42
N PHE A 156 0.94 -3.25 -10.35
CA PHE A 156 2.10 -3.92 -10.93
C PHE A 156 2.84 -4.88 -9.97
N GLU A 157 2.61 -4.77 -8.65
CA GLU A 157 3.40 -5.42 -7.59
C GLU A 157 3.32 -6.96 -7.65
N ASN A 158 2.19 -7.51 -8.11
CA ASN A 158 1.94 -8.96 -8.17
C ASN A 158 1.73 -9.48 -9.60
N ARG A 159 2.22 -8.76 -10.63
CA ARG A 159 1.97 -9.08 -12.04
C ARG A 159 3.23 -9.03 -12.89
N GLU A 160 4.10 -10.03 -12.77
CA GLU A 160 5.45 -10.07 -13.38
C GLU A 160 5.50 -9.71 -14.88
N ASN A 161 4.45 -10.05 -15.63
CA ASN A 161 4.42 -9.84 -17.08
C ASN A 161 3.85 -8.48 -17.50
N THR A 162 3.17 -7.74 -16.60
CA THR A 162 2.47 -6.48 -16.92
C THR A 162 3.33 -5.27 -16.60
N TYR A 163 3.31 -4.25 -17.47
CA TYR A 163 3.96 -2.97 -17.25
C TYR A 163 3.23 -1.85 -18.01
N PHE A 164 3.68 -0.60 -17.86
CA PHE A 164 2.98 0.56 -18.41
C PHE A 164 3.76 1.30 -19.50
N ALA A 165 3.06 2.15 -20.23
CA ALA A 165 3.62 3.12 -21.16
C ALA A 165 2.80 4.41 -21.18
N LEU A 166 3.35 5.48 -21.76
CA LEU A 166 2.69 6.77 -21.97
C LEU A 166 2.33 6.98 -23.45
N SER A 167 1.26 7.73 -23.77
CA SER A 167 0.82 7.97 -25.16
C SER A 167 0.12 9.33 -25.35
N LEU A 168 0.35 10.02 -26.48
CA LEU A 168 -0.37 11.27 -26.83
C LEU A 168 -1.33 11.17 -28.03
N GLN A 169 -1.18 10.25 -28.98
CA GLN A 169 -2.08 10.18 -30.15
C GLN A 169 -2.38 8.76 -30.64
N ASP A 170 -3.41 8.61 -31.48
CA ASP A 170 -3.71 7.40 -32.26
C ASP A 170 -3.00 7.38 -33.60
N THR A 171 -2.39 6.25 -33.93
CA THR A 171 -1.85 5.92 -35.25
C THR A 171 -2.09 4.43 -35.54
N PRO A 172 -1.72 3.90 -36.71
CA PRO A 172 -1.91 2.48 -37.03
C PRO A 172 -0.94 1.57 -36.27
N ALA A 173 -1.31 0.29 -36.11
CA ALA A 173 -0.44 -0.73 -35.52
C ALA A 173 0.88 -0.88 -36.29
N ASN A 174 1.97 -1.14 -35.56
CA ASN A 174 3.29 -1.40 -36.11
C ASN A 174 3.47 -2.88 -36.50
N PRO A 175 4.14 -3.17 -37.63
CA PRO A 175 4.55 -4.53 -37.95
C PRO A 175 5.63 -5.03 -36.97
N PRO A 176 5.73 -6.36 -36.75
CA PRO A 176 6.74 -6.93 -35.85
C PRO A 176 8.17 -6.70 -36.37
N LEU A 177 9.15 -6.76 -35.48
CA LEU A 177 10.57 -6.79 -35.86
C LEU A 177 10.84 -8.04 -36.72
N ARG A 178 11.60 -7.88 -37.80
CA ARG A 178 11.98 -8.97 -38.71
C ARG A 178 13.47 -9.23 -38.61
N TYR A 179 13.90 -10.42 -39.05
CA TYR A 179 15.31 -10.79 -39.12
C TYR A 179 15.87 -10.46 -40.51
N PRO A 180 17.08 -9.90 -40.63
CA PRO A 180 17.88 -9.34 -39.54
C PRO A 180 17.28 -8.02 -39.03
N VAL A 181 17.49 -7.70 -37.74
CA VAL A 181 17.01 -6.43 -37.15
C VAL A 181 17.98 -5.32 -37.54
N ARG A 182 17.53 -4.31 -38.28
CA ARG A 182 18.37 -3.19 -38.74
C ARG A 182 18.40 -2.04 -37.75
N ILE A 183 19.58 -1.73 -37.24
CA ILE A 183 19.79 -0.72 -36.19
C ILE A 183 20.70 0.37 -36.72
N LEU A 184 20.20 1.61 -36.71
CA LEU A 184 21.03 2.81 -36.84
C LEU A 184 21.40 3.29 -35.45
N ALA A 185 22.68 3.26 -35.10
CA ALA A 185 23.21 3.73 -33.83
C ALA A 185 24.00 5.03 -34.05
N VAL A 186 23.49 6.13 -33.49
CA VAL A 186 24.04 7.47 -33.58
C VAL A 186 24.72 7.83 -32.27
N PHE A 187 25.99 8.22 -32.33
CA PHE A 187 26.79 8.64 -31.18
C PHE A 187 27.21 10.10 -31.36
N GLY A 188 26.75 11.03 -30.51
CA GLY A 188 26.92 12.48 -30.70
C GLY A 188 27.32 13.27 -29.44
N GLY A 189 27.69 14.54 -29.64
CA GLY A 189 28.33 15.37 -28.61
C GLY A 189 29.82 15.08 -28.42
N SER A 190 30.41 15.60 -27.35
CA SER A 190 31.76 15.26 -26.90
C SER A 190 31.77 13.93 -26.14
N ASP A 191 32.94 13.26 -26.09
CA ASP A 191 33.13 12.04 -25.27
C ASP A 191 33.37 12.39 -23.77
N GLU A 192 33.29 13.68 -23.40
CA GLU A 192 33.58 14.14 -22.04
C GLU A 192 32.45 13.76 -21.08
N GLY A 193 32.72 12.80 -20.19
CA GLY A 193 31.75 12.32 -19.20
C GLY A 193 30.80 11.22 -19.71
N LEU A 194 30.81 10.89 -21.01
CA LEU A 194 30.03 9.81 -21.61
C LEU A 194 30.93 8.63 -22.02
N LYS A 195 30.61 7.41 -21.58
CA LYS A 195 31.40 6.22 -21.94
C LYS A 195 30.96 5.61 -23.27
N LEU A 196 30.91 6.41 -24.34
CA LEU A 196 30.38 6.01 -25.66
C LEU A 196 31.08 4.78 -26.28
N LYS A 197 32.32 4.49 -25.88
CA LYS A 197 33.04 3.28 -26.31
C LYS A 197 32.39 1.99 -25.79
N GLU A 198 31.90 1.98 -24.56
CA GLU A 198 31.21 0.82 -23.97
C GLU A 198 29.86 0.59 -24.67
N ASP A 199 29.10 1.66 -24.93
CA ASP A 199 27.83 1.58 -25.67
C ASP A 199 28.03 1.06 -27.10
N LYS A 200 29.08 1.51 -27.79
CA LYS A 200 29.47 0.99 -29.11
C LYS A 200 29.74 -0.51 -29.08
N GLN A 201 30.44 -1.00 -28.05
CA GLN A 201 30.71 -2.43 -27.88
C GLN A 201 29.45 -3.22 -27.58
N LEU A 202 28.58 -2.71 -26.70
CA LEU A 202 27.32 -3.34 -26.34
C LEU A 202 26.40 -3.49 -27.56
N LEU A 203 26.24 -2.44 -28.38
CA LEU A 203 25.46 -2.53 -29.61
C LEU A 203 26.10 -3.45 -30.65
N ASN A 204 27.43 -3.45 -30.78
CA ASN A 204 28.12 -4.37 -31.70
C ASN A 204 27.90 -5.84 -31.30
N SER A 205 27.72 -6.14 -30.01
CA SER A 205 27.38 -7.50 -29.55
C SER A 205 26.04 -8.01 -30.11
N LEU A 206 25.12 -7.12 -30.51
CA LEU A 206 23.82 -7.49 -31.10
C LEU A 206 23.96 -8.15 -32.47
N ARG A 207 25.10 -7.99 -33.15
CA ARG A 207 25.38 -8.71 -34.40
C ARG A 207 25.34 -10.22 -34.19
N ALA A 208 25.85 -10.71 -33.05
CA ALA A 208 25.76 -12.12 -32.67
C ALA A 208 24.33 -12.57 -32.33
N LYS A 209 23.40 -11.63 -32.10
CA LYS A 209 21.99 -11.86 -31.82
C LYS A 209 21.08 -11.64 -33.05
N GLY A 210 21.66 -11.44 -34.24
CA GLY A 210 20.91 -11.30 -35.49
C GLY A 210 20.56 -9.88 -35.90
N ALA A 211 21.28 -8.87 -35.38
CA ALA A 211 21.13 -7.49 -35.81
C ALA A 211 22.16 -7.08 -36.89
N GLU A 212 21.74 -6.23 -37.81
CA GLU A 212 22.62 -5.43 -38.68
C GLU A 212 22.77 -4.05 -38.02
N VAL A 213 23.94 -3.77 -37.46
CA VAL A 213 24.20 -2.53 -36.70
C VAL A 213 25.10 -1.60 -37.50
N THR A 214 24.55 -0.48 -37.94
CA THR A 214 25.28 0.65 -38.56
C THR A 214 25.54 1.71 -37.50
N GLN A 215 26.82 2.01 -37.26
CA GLN A 215 27.23 3.00 -36.26
C GLN A 215 27.72 4.26 -36.98
N ILE A 216 27.19 5.42 -36.61
CA ILE A 216 27.69 6.73 -37.03
C ILE A 216 28.10 7.54 -35.81
N THR A 217 29.31 8.10 -35.83
CA THR A 217 29.89 8.87 -34.72
C THR A 217 30.07 10.31 -35.16
N LYS A 218 29.57 11.25 -34.35
CA LYS A 218 29.62 12.69 -34.59
C LYS A 218 29.22 13.09 -36.02
N PRO A 219 28.08 12.61 -36.56
CA PRO A 219 27.67 12.92 -37.93
C PRO A 219 27.37 14.42 -38.11
N THR A 220 27.47 14.90 -39.35
CA THR A 220 26.87 16.19 -39.73
C THR A 220 25.36 16.06 -39.87
N ARG A 221 24.63 17.19 -39.80
CA ARG A 221 23.19 17.25 -40.08
C ARG A 221 22.81 16.54 -41.37
N GLU A 222 23.58 16.76 -42.43
CA GLU A 222 23.36 16.18 -43.76
C GLU A 222 23.53 14.67 -43.74
N GLN A 223 24.62 14.16 -43.17
CA GLN A 223 24.88 12.73 -43.05
C GLN A 223 23.77 12.00 -42.28
N LEU A 224 23.34 12.56 -41.14
CA LEU A 224 22.26 11.97 -40.35
C LEU A 224 20.93 12.00 -41.11
N SER A 225 20.63 13.10 -41.80
CA SER A 225 19.43 13.23 -42.61
C SER A 225 19.42 12.21 -43.75
N ASP A 226 20.54 12.06 -44.47
CA ASP A 226 20.68 11.11 -45.57
C ASP A 226 20.49 9.66 -45.12
N GLU A 227 21.06 9.29 -43.97
CA GLU A 227 20.94 7.92 -43.45
C GLU A 227 19.49 7.59 -43.05
N LEU A 228 18.78 8.56 -42.44
CA LEU A 228 17.36 8.43 -42.12
C LEU A 228 16.47 8.43 -43.37
N TRP A 229 16.87 9.17 -44.42
CA TRP A 229 16.08 9.32 -45.63
C TRP A 229 16.22 8.14 -46.59
N ASN A 230 17.44 7.62 -46.76
CA ASN A 230 17.79 6.71 -47.84
C ASN A 230 17.69 5.24 -47.42
N GLN A 231 18.03 4.91 -46.18
CA GLN A 231 18.03 3.53 -45.70
C GLN A 231 16.72 3.10 -45.03
N LYS A 232 16.59 1.79 -44.74
CA LYS A 232 15.47 1.21 -43.98
C LYS A 232 15.97 0.76 -42.61
N TRP A 233 15.33 1.28 -41.56
CA TRP A 233 15.69 1.00 -40.17
C TRP A 233 14.54 0.33 -39.43
N ASP A 234 14.86 -0.60 -38.54
CA ASP A 234 13.89 -1.14 -37.58
C ASP A 234 14.00 -0.41 -36.24
N VAL A 235 15.23 -0.13 -35.80
CA VAL A 235 15.56 0.55 -34.55
C VAL A 235 16.47 1.74 -34.83
N LEU A 236 16.14 2.89 -34.24
CA LEU A 236 17.02 4.04 -34.12
C LEU A 236 17.53 4.10 -32.68
N PHE A 237 18.84 4.12 -32.49
CA PHE A 237 19.48 4.31 -31.20
C PHE A 237 20.27 5.61 -31.22
N PHE A 238 20.12 6.43 -30.19
CA PHE A 238 20.90 7.65 -29.99
C PHE A 238 21.53 7.63 -28.59
N ALA A 239 22.84 7.92 -28.54
CA ALA A 239 23.59 8.19 -27.30
C ALA A 239 24.41 9.48 -27.49
N GLY A 240 24.32 10.38 -26.52
CA GLY A 240 24.94 11.71 -26.58
C GLY A 240 24.20 12.70 -25.68
N HIS A 241 24.66 13.94 -25.62
CA HIS A 241 23.97 14.99 -24.86
C HIS A 241 22.65 15.37 -25.53
N SER A 242 21.58 15.48 -24.73
CA SER A 242 20.29 16.03 -25.13
C SER A 242 19.71 16.90 -24.04
N SER A 243 18.81 17.81 -24.40
CA SER A 243 18.08 18.65 -23.46
C SER A 243 16.64 18.85 -23.91
N SER A 244 15.72 18.98 -22.94
CA SER A 244 14.33 19.36 -23.16
C SER A 244 14.08 20.80 -22.72
N HIS A 245 13.28 21.55 -23.48
CA HIS A 245 12.89 22.91 -23.12
C HIS A 245 11.75 22.91 -22.07
N PRO A 246 11.62 23.96 -21.24
CA PRO A 246 10.55 24.09 -20.25
C PRO A 246 9.15 23.79 -20.83
N GLY A 247 8.36 22.98 -20.12
CA GLY A 247 7.02 22.59 -20.53
C GLY A 247 6.93 21.48 -21.59
N LEU A 248 8.02 20.75 -21.86
CA LEU A 248 8.07 19.56 -22.73
C LEU A 248 7.63 19.81 -24.20
N LYS A 249 7.79 21.05 -24.70
CA LYS A 249 7.34 21.45 -26.06
C LYS A 249 8.39 21.24 -27.17
N SER A 250 9.67 21.12 -26.81
CA SER A 250 10.79 20.90 -27.74
C SER A 250 11.99 20.31 -27.02
N GLY A 251 12.94 19.75 -27.78
CA GLY A 251 14.23 19.29 -27.27
C GLY A 251 15.30 19.29 -28.36
N GLU A 252 16.55 19.25 -27.94
CA GLU A 252 17.75 19.31 -28.79
C GLU A 252 18.64 18.08 -28.56
N LEU A 253 19.28 17.63 -29.65
CA LEU A 253 20.24 16.54 -29.69
C LEU A 253 21.59 17.11 -30.14
N ALA A 254 22.62 16.95 -29.33
CA ALA A 254 23.99 17.23 -29.76
C ALA A 254 24.44 16.08 -30.68
N ILE A 255 24.51 16.33 -31.99
CA ILE A 255 24.87 15.28 -32.96
C ILE A 255 26.37 15.21 -33.21
N ASN A 256 27.10 16.30 -32.99
CA ASN A 256 28.56 16.37 -33.01
C ASN A 256 29.02 17.50 -32.05
N ASP A 257 30.31 17.86 -32.08
CA ASP A 257 30.89 18.87 -31.18
C ASP A 257 30.41 20.31 -31.45
N THR A 258 29.78 20.57 -32.60
CA THR A 258 29.41 21.92 -33.07
C THR A 258 27.94 22.09 -33.42
N GLU A 259 27.23 21.00 -33.73
CA GLU A 259 25.85 21.03 -34.20
C GLU A 259 24.90 20.41 -33.19
N HIS A 260 23.89 21.21 -32.84
CA HIS A 260 22.71 20.78 -32.10
C HIS A 260 21.52 20.74 -33.07
N LEU A 261 20.77 19.64 -33.05
CA LEU A 261 19.55 19.51 -33.83
C LEU A 261 18.35 19.52 -32.91
N SER A 262 17.42 20.43 -33.18
CA SER A 262 16.10 20.27 -32.62
C SER A 262 15.38 19.11 -33.32
N LEU A 263 14.45 18.46 -32.64
CA LEU A 263 13.62 17.46 -33.30
C LEU A 263 12.70 18.04 -34.40
N ARG A 264 12.55 19.38 -34.47
CA ARG A 264 11.89 20.02 -35.61
C ARG A 264 12.74 19.88 -36.88
N ASP A 265 14.05 19.99 -36.75
CA ASP A 265 15.01 19.83 -37.85
C ASP A 265 15.01 18.39 -38.39
N LEU A 266 14.83 17.41 -37.50
CA LEU A 266 14.77 15.99 -37.86
C LEU A 266 13.38 15.49 -38.26
N LYS A 267 12.33 16.33 -38.17
CA LYS A 267 10.93 15.93 -38.34
C LYS A 267 10.66 15.21 -39.66
N GLN A 268 11.18 15.73 -40.77
CA GLN A 268 10.92 15.15 -42.10
C GLN A 268 11.70 13.85 -42.32
N SER A 269 12.97 13.82 -41.95
CA SER A 269 13.83 12.64 -42.09
C SER A 269 13.33 11.49 -41.21
N LEU A 270 12.89 11.77 -39.98
CA LEU A 270 12.25 10.77 -39.11
C LEU A 270 10.88 10.31 -39.66
N LYS A 271 10.04 11.21 -40.20
CA LYS A 271 8.78 10.81 -40.87
C LYS A 271 9.05 9.87 -42.03
N LYS A 272 10.13 10.11 -42.79
CA LYS A 272 10.56 9.24 -43.88
C LYS A 272 11.04 7.89 -43.35
N ALA A 273 11.84 7.87 -42.29
CA ALA A 273 12.31 6.65 -41.64
C ALA A 273 11.14 5.79 -41.11
N VAL A 274 10.14 6.39 -40.46
CA VAL A 274 8.90 5.72 -40.02
C VAL A 274 8.17 5.11 -41.21
N LYS A 275 7.94 5.87 -42.29
CA LYS A 275 7.33 5.35 -43.52
C LYS A 275 8.12 4.19 -44.14
N LYS A 276 9.45 4.17 -43.98
CA LYS A 276 10.34 3.11 -44.47
C LYS A 276 10.45 1.91 -43.54
N GLY A 277 9.90 1.98 -42.33
CA GLY A 277 9.76 0.84 -41.42
C GLY A 277 10.38 1.00 -40.04
N LEU A 278 10.77 2.21 -39.60
CA LEU A 278 11.24 2.47 -38.23
C LEU A 278 10.14 2.15 -37.21
N LYS A 279 10.45 1.29 -36.22
CA LYS A 279 9.49 0.77 -35.24
C LYS A 279 9.79 1.21 -33.81
N LEU A 280 11.08 1.28 -33.45
CA LEU A 280 11.55 1.62 -32.11
C LEU A 280 12.61 2.72 -32.18
N ALA A 281 12.51 3.73 -31.33
CA ALA A 281 13.60 4.67 -31.10
C ALA A 281 14.03 4.62 -29.63
N ILE A 282 15.32 4.56 -29.36
CA ILE A 282 15.89 4.51 -28.00
C ILE A 282 16.80 5.72 -27.85
N PHE A 283 16.43 6.63 -26.95
CA PHE A 283 17.24 7.79 -26.61
C PHE A 283 17.88 7.52 -25.25
N ASN A 284 19.11 7.02 -25.30
CA ASN A 284 19.89 6.71 -24.13
C ASN A 284 20.65 7.97 -23.67
N SER A 285 19.89 9.02 -23.33
CA SER A 285 20.40 10.38 -23.18
C SER A 285 19.57 11.24 -22.20
N CYS A 286 20.14 12.37 -21.81
CA CYS A 286 19.60 13.34 -20.85
C CYS A 286 18.20 13.89 -21.23
N ASP A 287 17.22 13.69 -20.34
CA ASP A 287 15.82 14.14 -20.41
C ASP A 287 15.15 14.08 -21.80
N GLY A 288 14.44 12.97 -22.03
CA GLY A 288 13.80 12.67 -23.30
C GLY A 288 12.28 12.87 -23.34
N LEU A 289 11.64 13.41 -22.31
CA LEU A 289 10.18 13.60 -22.37
C LEU A 289 9.77 14.71 -23.34
N GLY A 290 10.55 15.79 -23.43
CA GLY A 290 10.37 16.82 -24.46
C GLY A 290 10.67 16.27 -25.85
N LEU A 291 11.57 15.28 -25.94
CA LEU A 291 11.85 14.56 -27.17
C LEU A 291 10.68 13.66 -27.60
N ALA A 292 10.10 12.91 -26.66
CA ALA A 292 8.98 12.00 -26.90
C ALA A 292 7.73 12.72 -27.43
N ALA A 293 7.41 13.90 -26.89
CA ALA A 293 6.28 14.72 -27.36
C ALA A 293 6.44 15.16 -28.83
N VAL A 294 7.67 15.42 -29.28
CA VAL A 294 7.92 15.79 -30.69
C VAL A 294 7.97 14.56 -31.60
N LEU A 295 8.47 13.42 -31.12
CA LEU A 295 8.48 12.15 -31.87
C LEU A 295 7.08 11.55 -32.06
N ASP A 296 6.15 11.85 -31.15
CA ASP A 296 4.72 11.54 -31.31
C ASP A 296 4.13 12.25 -32.56
N ASN A 297 4.52 13.51 -32.83
CA ASN A 297 4.14 14.21 -34.08
C ASN A 297 4.70 13.55 -35.36
N VAL A 298 5.76 12.74 -35.21
CA VAL A 298 6.38 11.97 -36.29
C VAL A 298 5.82 10.55 -36.38
N LYS A 299 5.00 10.14 -35.40
CA LYS A 299 4.32 8.85 -35.33
C LYS A 299 5.29 7.67 -35.26
N VAL A 300 6.40 7.82 -34.55
CA VAL A 300 7.28 6.68 -34.22
C VAL A 300 6.49 5.73 -33.31
N PRO A 301 6.34 4.43 -33.64
CA PRO A 301 5.41 3.57 -32.92
C PRO A 301 5.72 3.37 -31.43
N GLN A 302 6.99 3.15 -31.10
CA GLN A 302 7.45 2.96 -29.72
C GLN A 302 8.79 3.67 -29.52
N ILE A 303 8.96 4.25 -28.34
CA ILE A 303 10.12 5.05 -27.96
C ILE A 303 10.48 4.70 -26.52
N ILE A 304 11.78 4.59 -26.24
CA ILE A 304 12.30 4.56 -24.87
C ILE A 304 13.04 5.87 -24.63
N VAL A 305 12.64 6.57 -23.56
CA VAL A 305 13.21 7.85 -23.12
C VAL A 305 13.39 7.85 -21.61
N MET A 306 14.11 8.83 -21.09
CA MET A 306 14.26 9.09 -19.66
C MET A 306 13.31 10.21 -19.21
N ARG A 307 12.69 10.07 -18.04
CA ARG A 307 11.77 11.05 -17.42
C ARG A 307 12.48 12.32 -16.95
N GLU A 308 13.74 12.18 -16.57
CA GLU A 308 14.61 13.22 -16.04
C GLU A 308 16.02 13.07 -16.64
N LEU A 309 16.91 14.02 -16.34
CA LEU A 309 18.34 13.85 -16.60
C LEU A 309 18.83 12.53 -16.01
N VAL A 310 19.70 11.81 -16.70
CA VAL A 310 20.17 10.49 -16.28
C VAL A 310 21.70 10.47 -16.20
N PRO A 311 22.31 9.93 -15.12
CA PRO A 311 23.74 9.66 -15.11
C PRO A 311 24.13 8.67 -16.21
N ASP A 312 25.30 8.86 -16.83
CA ASP A 312 25.85 7.95 -17.86
C ASP A 312 25.88 6.48 -17.39
N GLU A 313 26.27 6.25 -16.13
CA GLU A 313 26.29 4.91 -15.55
C GLU A 313 24.89 4.27 -15.53
N VAL A 314 23.84 5.02 -15.15
CA VAL A 314 22.46 4.54 -15.09
C VAL A 314 21.94 4.27 -16.50
N ALA A 315 22.15 5.18 -17.44
CA ALA A 315 21.74 5.02 -18.84
C ALA A 315 22.37 3.77 -19.48
N ARG A 316 23.68 3.59 -19.29
CA ARG A 316 24.42 2.42 -19.79
C ARG A 316 23.97 1.12 -19.14
N LYS A 317 23.77 1.11 -17.81
CA LYS A 317 23.28 -0.09 -17.09
C LYS A 317 21.86 -0.45 -17.52
N PHE A 318 21.00 0.54 -17.68
CA PHE A 318 19.67 0.36 -18.24
C PHE A 318 19.76 -0.29 -19.63
N LEU A 319 20.55 0.28 -20.55
CA LEU A 319 20.71 -0.24 -21.91
C LEU A 319 21.22 -1.68 -21.90
N GLN A 320 22.20 -1.99 -21.06
CA GLN A 320 22.72 -3.33 -20.88
C GLN A 320 21.60 -4.30 -20.46
N TYR A 321 20.92 -4.02 -19.34
CA TYR A 321 19.88 -4.89 -18.80
C TYR A 321 18.71 -5.04 -19.77
N PHE A 322 18.31 -3.96 -20.43
CA PHE A 322 17.27 -3.96 -21.44
C PHE A 322 17.62 -4.86 -22.62
N LEU A 323 18.82 -4.73 -23.22
CA LEU A 323 19.24 -5.53 -24.37
C LEU A 323 19.44 -7.00 -24.01
N GLU A 324 19.96 -7.29 -22.80
CA GLU A 324 20.06 -8.65 -22.26
C GLU A 324 18.68 -9.32 -22.25
N CYS A 325 17.64 -8.62 -21.77
CA CYS A 325 16.29 -9.15 -21.70
C CYS A 325 15.61 -9.21 -23.08
N PHE A 326 15.63 -8.10 -23.83
CA PHE A 326 14.88 -7.94 -25.07
C PHE A 326 15.31 -8.95 -26.14
N THR A 327 16.62 -9.19 -26.28
CA THR A 327 17.17 -10.12 -27.28
C THR A 327 16.85 -11.60 -27.00
N THR A 328 16.37 -11.94 -25.79
CA THR A 328 15.87 -13.30 -25.50
C THR A 328 14.52 -13.60 -26.14
N GLY A 329 13.78 -12.57 -26.59
CA GLY A 329 12.42 -12.67 -27.12
C GLY A 329 11.32 -12.21 -26.14
N LYS A 330 11.70 -11.70 -24.96
CA LYS A 330 10.78 -10.99 -24.05
C LYS A 330 10.13 -9.79 -24.77
N SER A 331 8.94 -9.40 -24.32
CA SER A 331 8.26 -8.22 -24.86
C SER A 331 9.03 -6.95 -24.50
N LEU A 332 8.84 -5.87 -25.27
CA LEU A 332 9.41 -4.56 -24.96
C LEU A 332 9.09 -4.15 -23.51
N TYR A 333 7.84 -4.34 -23.08
CA TYR A 333 7.35 -3.99 -21.75
C TYR A 333 8.06 -4.76 -20.65
N SER A 334 8.08 -6.09 -20.75
CA SER A 334 8.73 -6.95 -19.75
C SER A 334 10.24 -6.68 -19.68
N SER A 335 10.86 -6.38 -20.83
CA SER A 335 12.30 -6.09 -20.89
C SER A 335 12.66 -4.74 -20.27
N VAL A 336 11.81 -3.71 -20.44
CA VAL A 336 12.01 -2.41 -19.78
C VAL A 336 11.76 -2.53 -18.29
N ARG A 337 10.68 -3.21 -17.86
CA ARG A 337 10.38 -3.45 -16.44
C ARG A 337 11.55 -4.08 -15.71
N GLU A 338 12.02 -5.22 -16.19
CA GLU A 338 13.12 -5.96 -15.58
C GLU A 338 14.43 -5.17 -15.61
N ALA A 339 14.66 -4.37 -16.66
CA ALA A 339 15.79 -3.46 -16.70
C ALA A 339 15.69 -2.38 -15.62
N CYS A 340 14.51 -1.78 -15.41
CA CYS A 340 14.26 -0.80 -14.34
C CYS A 340 14.42 -1.42 -12.95
N GLU A 341 13.85 -2.60 -12.69
CA GLU A 341 14.00 -3.32 -11.41
C GLU A 341 15.48 -3.59 -11.10
N ARG A 342 16.28 -3.98 -12.10
CA ARG A 342 17.72 -4.20 -11.92
C ARG A 342 18.52 -2.91 -11.64
N LEU A 343 17.96 -1.72 -11.91
CA LEU A 343 18.60 -0.45 -11.55
C LEU A 343 18.51 -0.14 -10.05
N GLU A 344 17.66 -0.84 -9.29
CA GLU A 344 17.55 -0.67 -7.82
C GLU A 344 18.92 -0.81 -7.13
N ALA A 345 19.79 -1.68 -7.65
CA ALA A 345 21.15 -1.86 -7.15
C ALA A 345 22.04 -0.59 -7.23
N LEU A 346 21.63 0.41 -8.01
CA LEU A 346 22.32 1.69 -8.16
C LEU A 346 21.73 2.79 -7.26
N GLU A 347 20.59 2.56 -6.61
CA GLU A 347 19.84 3.63 -5.92
C GLU A 347 20.50 4.16 -4.66
N GLY A 348 21.40 3.39 -4.03
CA GLY A 348 22.25 3.91 -2.95
C GLY A 348 23.22 5.00 -3.41
N ARG A 349 23.49 5.14 -4.71
CA ARG A 349 24.33 6.21 -5.29
C ARG A 349 23.51 7.19 -6.14
N TYR A 350 22.52 6.68 -6.85
CA TYR A 350 21.64 7.44 -7.74
C TYR A 350 20.18 7.20 -7.32
N PRO A 351 19.68 7.92 -6.30
CA PRO A 351 18.32 7.72 -5.80
C PRO A 351 17.31 7.70 -6.95
N CYS A 352 16.38 6.74 -6.91
CA CYS A 352 15.31 6.59 -7.91
C CYS A 352 15.79 6.30 -9.34
N ALA A 353 16.97 5.71 -9.53
CA ALA A 353 17.45 5.28 -10.85
C ALA A 353 16.43 4.41 -11.60
N SER A 354 15.68 3.57 -10.89
CA SER A 354 14.62 2.73 -11.49
C SER A 354 13.44 3.54 -12.05
N TRP A 355 13.24 4.79 -11.63
CA TRP A 355 12.11 5.63 -12.04
C TRP A 355 12.31 6.28 -13.40
N LEU A 356 13.55 6.36 -13.90
CA LEU A 356 13.88 7.22 -15.03
C LEU A 356 13.42 6.65 -16.38
N PRO A 357 13.71 5.38 -16.73
CA PRO A 357 13.38 4.87 -18.05
C PRO A 357 11.87 4.65 -18.23
N VAL A 358 11.31 5.14 -19.33
CA VAL A 358 9.88 5.01 -19.61
C VAL A 358 9.61 4.71 -21.09
N ILE A 359 8.61 3.87 -21.34
CA ILE A 359 8.11 3.61 -22.69
C ILE A 359 7.12 4.72 -23.04
N TYR A 360 7.38 5.39 -24.15
CA TYR A 360 6.41 6.20 -24.86
C TYR A 360 5.96 5.44 -26.10
N GLN A 361 4.67 5.27 -26.32
CA GLN A 361 4.19 4.54 -27.49
C GLN A 361 2.88 5.09 -28.03
N ASN A 362 2.56 4.65 -29.23
CA ASN A 362 1.22 4.79 -29.74
C ASN A 362 0.22 3.84 -29.06
N ARG A 363 -1.04 4.26 -28.92
CA ARG A 363 -2.11 3.43 -28.36
C ARG A 363 -2.30 2.10 -29.10
N ASN A 364 -2.20 2.10 -30.43
CA ASN A 364 -2.39 0.91 -31.25
C ASN A 364 -1.10 0.16 -31.56
N ALA A 365 0.05 0.60 -31.03
CA ALA A 365 1.30 -0.13 -31.22
C ALA A 365 1.19 -1.48 -30.50
N GLU A 366 1.55 -2.56 -31.20
CA GLU A 366 1.71 -3.88 -30.61
C GLU A 366 3.12 -3.99 -30.01
N PRO A 367 3.28 -4.66 -28.84
CA PRO A 367 4.54 -4.67 -28.14
C PRO A 367 5.58 -5.46 -28.94
N LEU A 368 6.70 -4.81 -29.24
CA LEU A 368 7.78 -5.44 -30.00
C LEU A 368 8.40 -6.60 -29.23
N ARG A 369 8.91 -7.58 -29.99
CA ARG A 369 9.73 -8.71 -29.52
C ARG A 369 10.90 -8.87 -30.46
N TRP A 370 12.05 -9.27 -29.95
CA TRP A 370 13.22 -9.53 -30.78
C TRP A 370 13.00 -10.70 -31.73
N SER A 371 13.35 -10.52 -33.00
CA SER A 371 13.17 -11.54 -34.02
C SER A 371 14.33 -12.54 -33.99
N LYS A 372 14.02 -13.85 -34.00
CA LYS A 372 15.03 -14.91 -34.13
C LYS A 372 14.97 -15.52 -35.51
N ARG A 373 16.13 -15.98 -36.01
CA ARG A 373 16.23 -16.69 -37.30
C ARG A 373 15.37 -17.96 -37.25
N SER A 374 14.34 -18.05 -38.09
CA SER A 374 13.53 -19.27 -38.22
C SER A 374 14.38 -20.39 -38.83
N LYS A 375 14.61 -21.46 -38.06
CA LYS A 375 15.36 -22.64 -38.51
C LYS A 375 14.67 -23.33 -39.70
N ILE A 376 13.34 -23.36 -39.71
CA ILE A 376 12.50 -23.99 -40.76
C ILE A 376 12.61 -23.25 -42.09
N LEU A 377 12.50 -21.92 -42.11
CA LEU A 377 12.63 -21.12 -43.34
C LEU A 377 14.06 -21.15 -43.90
N SER A 378 15.09 -21.28 -43.05
CA SER A 378 16.46 -21.46 -43.52
C SER A 378 16.67 -22.80 -44.22
N TRP A 379 16.10 -23.88 -43.68
CA TRP A 379 16.14 -25.22 -44.28
C TRP A 379 15.38 -25.25 -45.63
N LEU A 380 14.19 -24.63 -45.70
CA LEU A 380 13.42 -24.50 -46.94
C LEU A 380 14.16 -23.68 -48.01
N SER A 381 14.81 -22.57 -47.65
CA SER A 381 15.59 -21.74 -48.59
C SER A 381 16.86 -22.44 -49.10
N SER A 382 17.40 -23.39 -48.33
CA SER A 382 18.53 -24.24 -48.75
C SER A 382 18.07 -25.34 -49.72
N ILE A 383 16.89 -25.91 -49.50
CA ILE A 383 16.26 -26.88 -50.44
C ILE A 383 15.89 -26.19 -51.75
N GLN A 384 15.33 -24.98 -51.71
CA GLN A 384 14.98 -24.22 -52.92
C GLN A 384 16.22 -23.92 -53.77
N ARG A 385 17.37 -23.65 -53.14
CA ARG A 385 18.66 -23.49 -53.84
C ARG A 385 19.19 -24.79 -54.43
N PHE A 386 18.94 -25.94 -53.79
CA PHE A 386 19.31 -27.27 -54.30
C PHE A 386 18.43 -27.75 -55.47
N VAL A 387 17.14 -27.39 -55.45
CA VAL A 387 16.18 -27.72 -56.53
C VAL A 387 16.35 -26.81 -57.76
N ALA A 388 16.91 -25.61 -57.59
CA ALA A 388 17.19 -24.69 -58.68
C ALA A 388 18.38 -25.14 -59.57
N SER A 389 19.27 -26.01 -59.08
CA SER A 389 20.50 -26.42 -59.80
C SER A 389 20.46 -27.82 -60.44
N THR A 390 19.29 -28.47 -60.51
CA THR A 390 19.17 -29.86 -61.01
C THR A 390 18.20 -30.00 -62.18
N SER A 391 18.47 -30.99 -63.05
CA SER A 391 17.78 -31.17 -64.34
C SER A 391 16.31 -31.56 -64.19
N ARG A 392 15.53 -31.38 -65.27
CA ARG A 392 14.06 -31.53 -65.31
C ARG A 392 13.58 -32.92 -64.84
N ARG A 393 14.40 -33.97 -64.94
CA ARG A 393 14.09 -35.33 -64.47
C ARG A 393 14.20 -35.50 -62.95
N THR A 394 15.10 -34.76 -62.29
CA THR A 394 15.28 -34.82 -60.83
C THR A 394 14.13 -34.13 -60.07
N LYS A 395 13.47 -33.13 -60.69
CA LYS A 395 12.34 -32.39 -60.11
C LYS A 395 11.08 -33.24 -59.93
N ILE A 396 10.86 -34.24 -60.80
CA ILE A 396 9.70 -35.14 -60.73
C ILE A 396 9.90 -36.18 -59.61
N LEU A 397 11.13 -36.70 -59.47
CA LEU A 397 11.47 -37.66 -58.40
C LEU A 397 11.41 -37.03 -57.00
N LEU A 398 11.86 -35.78 -56.87
CA LEU A 398 11.80 -35.02 -55.61
C LEU A 398 10.37 -34.58 -55.24
N GLY A 399 9.50 -34.35 -56.22
CA GLY A 399 8.07 -34.06 -55.98
C GLY A 399 7.32 -35.23 -55.36
N LEU A 400 7.63 -36.46 -55.79
CA LEU A 400 7.05 -37.68 -55.21
C LEU A 400 7.62 -37.99 -53.81
N MET A 401 8.90 -37.71 -53.55
CA MET A 401 9.48 -37.79 -52.22
C MET A 401 8.97 -36.71 -51.25
N ALA A 402 8.66 -35.50 -51.74
CA ALA A 402 8.12 -34.43 -50.91
C ALA A 402 6.69 -34.75 -50.41
N LEU A 403 5.88 -35.45 -51.23
CA LEU A 403 4.55 -35.92 -50.83
C LEU A 403 4.60 -37.03 -49.77
N SER A 404 5.58 -37.94 -49.83
CA SER A 404 5.76 -38.95 -48.77
C SER A 404 6.32 -38.35 -47.48
N LEU A 405 7.24 -37.39 -47.56
CA LEU A 405 7.76 -36.64 -46.41
C LEU A 405 6.69 -35.76 -45.76
N PHE A 406 5.79 -35.15 -46.53
CA PHE A 406 4.70 -34.35 -45.97
C PHE A 406 3.69 -35.22 -45.22
N SER A 407 3.40 -36.42 -45.74
CA SER A 407 2.61 -37.43 -45.04
C SER A 407 3.30 -37.90 -43.74
N PHE A 408 4.61 -38.15 -43.78
CA PHE A 408 5.39 -38.58 -42.61
C PHE A 408 5.49 -37.49 -41.53
N VAL A 409 5.66 -36.22 -41.92
CA VAL A 409 5.66 -35.07 -40.99
C VAL A 409 4.27 -34.84 -40.41
N LEU A 410 3.19 -35.03 -41.18
CA LEU A 410 1.82 -34.93 -40.66
C LEU A 410 1.54 -36.04 -39.63
N ILE A 411 2.04 -37.26 -39.84
CA ILE A 411 1.97 -38.37 -38.88
C ILE A 411 2.79 -38.08 -37.62
N LEU A 412 4.00 -37.53 -37.76
CA LEU A 412 4.82 -37.12 -36.60
C LEU A 412 4.21 -35.96 -35.80
N VAL A 413 3.51 -35.03 -36.47
CA VAL A 413 2.79 -33.94 -35.80
C VAL A 413 1.55 -34.45 -35.08
N LEU A 414 0.86 -35.47 -35.63
CA LEU A 414 -0.26 -36.13 -34.97
C LEU A 414 0.18 -37.05 -33.82
N GLN A 415 1.38 -37.62 -33.87
CA GLN A 415 1.97 -38.42 -32.77
C GLN A 415 2.62 -37.56 -31.68
N ASN A 416 3.07 -36.33 -31.99
CA ASN A 416 3.66 -35.38 -31.03
C ASN A 416 2.68 -34.30 -30.54
N TYR A 417 1.37 -34.49 -30.69
CA TYR A 417 0.39 -33.71 -29.91
C TYR A 417 0.60 -34.07 -28.44
N PRO A 418 1.00 -33.14 -27.56
CA PRO A 418 1.21 -33.48 -26.17
C PRO A 418 -0.15 -33.80 -25.53
N LYS A 419 -0.31 -35.08 -25.13
CA LYS A 419 -1.21 -35.45 -24.04
C LYS A 419 -0.85 -34.61 -22.82
N ILE A 420 -1.86 -34.02 -22.20
CA ILE A 420 -1.81 -33.49 -20.84
C ILE A 420 -1.25 -34.62 -19.95
N VAL A 421 -0.06 -34.42 -19.40
CA VAL A 421 0.52 -35.26 -18.35
C VAL A 421 0.70 -34.38 -17.13
N THR A 422 0.01 -34.79 -16.08
CA THR A 422 0.09 -34.37 -14.69
C THR A 422 1.39 -34.85 -14.04
N ASP A 423 1.82 -34.06 -13.05
CA ASP A 423 2.78 -34.33 -11.97
C ASP A 423 4.24 -34.66 -12.29
N SER A 424 5.12 -33.75 -11.86
CA SER A 424 6.42 -34.10 -11.26
C SER A 424 6.67 -33.24 -10.02
N GLU A 425 7.14 -33.90 -8.97
CA GLU A 425 7.30 -33.45 -7.57
C GLU A 425 8.05 -32.11 -7.37
N PRO A 426 7.78 -31.39 -6.26
CA PRO A 426 8.57 -30.23 -5.87
C PRO A 426 10.00 -30.64 -5.44
N PRO A 427 11.01 -29.77 -5.66
CA PRO A 427 12.39 -30.07 -5.28
C PRO A 427 12.54 -30.17 -3.75
N LYS A 428 13.22 -31.24 -3.31
CA LYS A 428 13.60 -31.49 -1.92
C LYS A 428 14.50 -30.37 -1.38
N LEU A 429 14.10 -29.78 -0.26
CA LEU A 429 14.92 -28.88 0.55
C LEU A 429 16.13 -29.64 1.13
N ILE A 430 17.33 -29.18 0.81
CA ILE A 430 18.57 -29.58 1.49
C ILE A 430 18.75 -28.62 2.67
N PRO A 431 18.82 -29.11 3.93
CA PRO A 431 19.05 -28.25 5.08
C PRO A 431 20.53 -27.87 5.15
N THR A 432 20.85 -26.59 4.93
CA THR A 432 22.15 -26.03 5.27
C THR A 432 22.13 -25.54 6.72
N ASN A 433 22.63 -26.38 7.62
CA ASN A 433 23.12 -25.95 8.92
C ASN A 433 24.26 -24.93 8.73
N LYS A 434 24.03 -23.67 9.06
CA LYS A 434 25.10 -22.72 9.38
C LYS A 434 24.82 -22.09 10.73
N THR A 435 25.56 -22.57 11.72
CA THR A 435 25.67 -22.02 13.06
C THR A 435 26.70 -20.89 13.05
N LEU A 436 26.33 -19.76 13.70
CA LEU A 436 27.17 -18.68 14.27
C LEU A 436 27.90 -17.77 13.25
N VAL A 437 27.90 -16.44 13.38
CA VAL A 437 28.44 -15.63 14.50
C VAL A 437 27.77 -14.25 14.51
N GLN A 438 27.46 -13.73 15.71
CA GLN A 438 27.06 -12.34 15.94
C GLN A 438 28.25 -11.40 15.74
N THR A 439 28.09 -10.39 14.88
CA THR A 439 28.92 -9.18 14.87
C THR A 439 27.97 -7.98 14.83
N PRO A 440 28.15 -6.96 15.70
CA PRO A 440 27.17 -5.90 15.89
C PRO A 440 27.16 -4.96 14.69
N MET A 441 26.06 -4.96 13.92
CA MET A 441 25.77 -3.92 12.95
C MET A 441 24.88 -2.86 13.60
N THR A 442 25.44 -1.67 13.77
CA THR A 442 24.71 -0.43 14.07
C THR A 442 23.79 -0.10 12.90
N GLN A 443 22.52 -0.51 12.98
CA GLN A 443 21.43 -0.02 12.14
C GLN A 443 20.90 1.28 12.74
N ALA A 444 20.88 2.35 11.94
CA ALA A 444 19.97 3.46 12.18
C ALA A 444 18.54 2.91 12.02
N GLN A 445 17.84 2.68 13.13
CA GLN A 445 16.50 2.13 13.15
C GLN A 445 15.50 3.11 12.53
N VAL A 446 14.84 2.70 11.44
CA VAL A 446 13.56 3.28 11.04
C VAL A 446 12.58 3.03 12.18
N SER A 447 12.24 4.05 12.98
CA SER A 447 11.33 3.82 14.13
C SER A 447 9.94 3.42 13.62
N LEU A 448 9.32 2.43 14.25
CA LEU A 448 7.92 2.01 14.08
C LEU A 448 6.98 2.81 15.00
N SER A 449 7.53 3.74 15.80
CA SER A 449 6.76 4.73 16.56
C SER A 449 6.37 5.93 15.71
N SER A 450 5.18 6.48 15.99
CA SER A 450 4.72 7.75 15.45
C SER A 450 4.38 8.71 16.58
N TYR A 451 4.94 9.93 16.49
CA TYR A 451 4.47 11.12 17.22
C TYR A 451 3.55 11.98 16.31
N GLY A 452 2.97 11.33 15.30
CA GLY A 452 1.98 11.84 14.36
C GLY A 452 2.32 11.49 12.93
N GLN A 453 3.52 11.89 12.53
CA GLN A 453 3.93 12.02 11.13
C GLN A 453 3.62 10.83 10.21
N LYS A 454 3.43 9.63 10.77
CA LYS A 454 3.31 8.37 10.03
C LYS A 454 1.89 7.81 9.87
N PHE A 455 0.87 8.34 10.57
CA PHE A 455 -0.50 7.76 10.59
C PHE A 455 -1.60 8.64 9.98
N PHE A 456 -1.30 9.85 9.47
CA PHE A 456 -2.32 10.86 9.14
C PHE A 456 -3.40 10.44 8.13
N THR A 457 -3.10 9.48 7.28
CA THR A 457 -3.88 9.07 6.09
C THR A 457 -5.26 8.48 6.41
N VAL A 458 -5.58 8.33 7.69
CA VAL A 458 -6.80 7.69 8.18
C VAL A 458 -8.04 8.61 8.19
N LEU A 459 -7.89 9.94 8.18
CA LEU A 459 -9.04 10.84 8.09
C LEU A 459 -8.97 11.66 6.82
N ASN A 460 -9.77 11.22 5.87
CA ASN A 460 -10.10 11.82 4.58
C ASN A 460 -10.71 13.23 4.79
N ASN A 461 -9.88 14.20 5.15
CA ASN A 461 -10.19 15.62 5.12
C ASN A 461 -8.89 16.34 4.72
N ASN A 462 -8.88 16.98 3.56
CA ASN A 462 -7.90 17.94 3.07
C ASN A 462 -7.78 19.14 4.05
N ASN A 463 -7.31 18.91 5.27
CA ASN A 463 -7.15 19.95 6.26
C ASN A 463 -5.65 20.08 6.52
N ASN A 464 -5.00 20.90 5.69
CA ASN A 464 -3.60 21.34 5.84
C ASN A 464 -3.26 21.66 7.30
N THR A 465 -4.23 22.10 8.08
CA THR A 465 -4.16 22.34 9.53
C THR A 465 -3.66 21.13 10.35
N ARG A 466 -4.18 19.91 10.15
CA ARG A 466 -3.80 18.73 10.98
C ARG A 466 -2.35 18.33 10.74
N GLU A 467 -1.95 18.25 9.48
CA GLU A 467 -0.60 17.90 9.05
C GLU A 467 0.41 18.97 9.46
N ASN A 468 0.06 20.25 9.33
CA ASN A 468 0.87 21.35 9.84
C ASN A 468 1.07 21.28 11.36
N GLY A 469 0.05 20.84 12.11
CA GLY A 469 0.16 20.59 13.55
C GLY A 469 1.21 19.54 13.86
N ALA A 470 1.22 18.44 13.11
CA ALA A 470 2.17 17.36 13.30
C ALA A 470 3.59 17.72 12.89
N LYS A 471 3.75 18.46 11.78
CA LYS A 471 5.04 19.00 11.37
C LYS A 471 5.60 19.95 12.43
N ALA A 472 4.79 20.89 12.90
CA ALA A 472 5.19 21.81 13.96
C ALA A 472 5.53 21.07 15.26
N PHE A 473 4.80 20.01 15.60
CA PHE A 473 5.09 19.19 16.75
C PHE A 473 6.43 18.45 16.61
N LYS A 474 6.72 17.87 15.43
CA LYS A 474 8.03 17.27 15.13
C LYS A 474 9.17 18.26 15.36
N GLU A 475 9.07 19.42 14.71
CA GLU A 475 10.08 20.46 14.78
C GLU A 475 10.28 20.89 16.23
N ALA A 476 9.21 21.00 17.02
CA ALA A 476 9.32 21.27 18.45
C ALA A 476 10.16 20.21 19.19
N LEU A 477 9.90 18.92 18.94
CA LEU A 477 10.66 17.83 19.56
C LEU A 477 12.15 17.87 19.21
N ASP A 478 12.48 18.23 17.97
CA ASP A 478 13.86 18.38 17.51
C ASP A 478 14.56 19.56 18.24
N PHE A 479 13.85 20.66 18.47
CA PHE A 479 14.39 21.83 19.17
C PHE A 479 14.51 21.64 20.68
N LEU A 480 13.71 20.78 21.33
CA LEU A 480 13.68 20.62 22.79
C LEU A 480 15.05 20.33 23.43
N LYS A 481 15.98 19.74 22.68
CA LYS A 481 17.33 19.42 23.18
C LYS A 481 18.27 20.64 23.19
N ASN A 482 18.09 21.59 22.28
CA ASN A 482 19.11 22.61 21.96
C ASN A 482 18.60 24.06 22.01
N ASP A 483 17.30 24.30 21.79
CA ASP A 483 16.70 25.65 21.76
C ASP A 483 15.28 25.63 22.31
N LYS A 484 15.16 25.91 23.62
CA LYS A 484 13.87 25.92 24.32
C LYS A 484 12.90 26.97 23.79
N SER A 485 13.40 28.14 23.40
CA SER A 485 12.57 29.24 22.91
C SER A 485 11.94 28.90 21.56
N SER A 486 12.73 28.35 20.64
CA SER A 486 12.21 27.85 19.35
C SER A 486 11.27 26.65 19.54
N ALA A 487 11.58 25.75 20.48
CA ALA A 487 10.70 24.62 20.81
C ALA A 487 9.32 25.12 21.27
N ILE A 488 9.26 26.10 22.17
CA ILE A 488 8.00 26.70 22.66
C ILE A 488 7.18 27.31 21.51
N LEU A 489 7.82 28.07 20.62
CA LEU A 489 7.14 28.66 19.46
C LEU A 489 6.53 27.59 18.54
N LYS A 490 7.23 26.47 18.35
CA LYS A 490 6.75 25.35 17.53
C LYS A 490 5.65 24.56 18.23
N LEU A 491 5.72 24.38 19.55
CA LEU A 491 4.63 23.81 20.36
C LEU A 491 3.36 24.67 20.25
N ASP A 492 3.48 25.99 20.30
CA ASP A 492 2.34 26.89 20.13
C ASP A 492 1.65 26.74 18.77
N LYS A 493 2.45 26.63 17.70
CA LYS A 493 1.94 26.33 16.37
C LYS A 493 1.22 24.98 16.35
N ALA A 494 1.84 23.94 16.90
CA ALA A 494 1.24 22.61 16.98
C ALA A 494 -0.10 22.61 17.72
N ILE A 495 -0.15 23.23 18.91
CA ILE A 495 -1.36 23.34 19.74
C ILE A 495 -2.47 24.06 18.98
N ASN A 496 -2.17 25.20 18.34
CA ASN A 496 -3.16 25.96 17.59
C ASN A 496 -3.68 25.19 16.37
N TYR A 497 -2.80 24.52 15.63
CA TYR A 497 -3.17 23.71 14.50
C TYR A 497 -4.05 22.52 14.90
N PHE A 498 -3.66 21.74 15.92
CA PHE A 498 -4.49 20.63 16.38
C PHE A 498 -5.82 21.10 16.95
N SER A 499 -5.84 22.19 17.73
CA SER A 499 -7.08 22.78 18.25
C SER A 499 -8.02 23.25 17.13
N THR A 500 -7.47 23.86 16.08
CA THR A 500 -8.24 24.28 14.90
C THR A 500 -8.77 23.06 14.14
N SER A 501 -7.93 22.04 13.94
CA SER A 501 -8.34 20.77 13.32
C SER A 501 -9.53 20.14 14.05
N LEU A 502 -9.44 20.08 15.39
CA LEU A 502 -10.48 19.52 16.26
C LEU A 502 -11.74 20.39 16.32
N SER A 503 -11.62 21.69 16.09
CA SER A 503 -12.79 22.58 15.96
C SER A 503 -13.57 22.31 14.67
N ASN A 504 -12.87 21.94 13.59
CA ASN A 504 -13.45 21.60 12.30
C ASN A 504 -13.95 20.14 12.24
N ASN A 505 -13.22 19.21 12.86
CA ASN A 505 -13.57 17.81 12.97
C ASN A 505 -13.29 17.30 14.38
N LEU A 506 -14.33 17.24 15.20
CA LEU A 506 -14.24 16.72 16.57
C LEU A 506 -13.79 15.24 16.61
N ASN A 507 -14.14 14.48 15.58
CA ASN A 507 -13.87 13.05 15.47
C ASN A 507 -12.47 12.76 14.92
N ASP A 508 -11.45 13.32 15.56
CA ASP A 508 -10.04 13.10 15.23
C ASP A 508 -9.26 12.70 16.50
N PRO A 509 -9.32 11.42 16.91
CA PRO A 509 -8.70 10.98 18.15
C PRO A 509 -7.18 11.11 18.13
N GLU A 510 -6.56 11.05 16.96
CA GLU A 510 -5.12 11.21 16.82
C GLU A 510 -4.70 12.67 17.00
N ALA A 511 -5.37 13.64 16.36
CA ALA A 511 -5.12 15.06 16.62
C ALA A 511 -5.36 15.42 18.09
N ARG A 512 -6.34 14.77 18.74
CA ARG A 512 -6.58 14.93 20.19
C ARG A 512 -5.40 14.41 21.01
N ILE A 513 -4.85 13.24 20.68
CA ILE A 513 -3.67 12.68 21.34
C ILE A 513 -2.48 13.63 21.21
N TYR A 514 -2.19 14.14 20.00
CA TYR A 514 -1.04 15.02 19.82
C TYR A 514 -1.24 16.42 20.35
N LEU A 515 -2.48 16.94 20.40
CA LEU A 515 -2.78 18.14 21.17
C LEU A 515 -2.40 17.95 22.65
N ASN A 516 -2.81 16.82 23.24
CA ASN A 516 -2.47 16.49 24.62
C ASN A 516 -0.96 16.31 24.82
N ASN A 517 -0.28 15.63 23.89
CA ASN A 517 1.17 15.48 23.93
C ASN A 517 1.87 16.84 23.81
N ALA A 518 1.50 17.69 22.84
CA ALA A 518 2.09 19.01 22.66
C ALA A 518 1.96 19.88 23.92
N ILE A 519 0.80 19.87 24.56
CA ILE A 519 0.59 20.57 25.84
C ILE A 519 1.49 20.00 26.94
N SER A 520 1.69 18.68 27.00
CA SER A 520 2.58 18.06 27.99
C SER A 520 4.09 18.35 27.79
N TYR A 521 4.49 18.89 26.64
CA TYR A 521 5.87 19.36 26.40
C TYR A 521 6.07 20.84 26.75
N TYR A 522 4.98 21.57 27.03
CA TYR A 522 5.04 22.99 27.36
C TYR A 522 5.60 23.21 28.79
N PRO A 523 6.34 24.32 29.05
CA PRO A 523 6.80 24.66 30.40
C PRO A 523 5.62 24.82 31.38
N LYS A 524 5.81 24.34 32.62
CA LYS A 524 4.75 24.31 33.64
C LYS A 524 4.29 25.70 34.06
N GLU A 525 5.20 26.67 34.03
CA GLU A 525 4.95 28.06 34.42
C GLU A 525 3.95 28.75 33.50
N GLU A 526 3.81 28.25 32.26
CA GLU A 526 2.97 28.83 31.22
C GLU A 526 1.71 28.00 30.92
N TYR A 527 1.48 26.91 31.67
CA TYR A 527 0.34 26.03 31.52
C TYR A 527 -1.01 26.75 31.63
N SER A 528 -1.11 27.78 32.48
CA SER A 528 -2.32 28.59 32.65
C SER A 528 -2.89 29.12 31.32
N SER A 529 -2.01 29.47 30.37
CA SER A 529 -2.40 29.95 29.04
C SER A 529 -2.99 28.86 28.11
N LYS A 530 -2.76 27.58 28.45
CA LYS A 530 -3.14 26.41 27.61
C LYS A 530 -4.37 25.65 28.13
N ILE A 531 -4.84 25.93 29.34
CA ILE A 531 -6.03 25.29 29.97
C ILE A 531 -7.24 25.26 29.02
N LYS A 532 -7.45 26.37 28.27
CA LYS A 532 -8.56 26.51 27.31
C LYS A 532 -8.59 25.43 26.22
N PHE A 533 -7.44 24.86 25.86
CA PHE A 533 -7.34 23.85 24.81
C PHE A 533 -7.65 22.44 25.31
N LEU A 534 -7.38 22.14 26.59
CA LEU A 534 -7.76 20.85 27.20
C LEU A 534 -9.26 20.79 27.54
N GLY A 535 -9.85 21.92 27.92
CA GLY A 535 -11.28 22.04 28.28
C GLY A 535 -12.23 22.24 27.09
N GLN A 536 -11.75 22.07 25.86
CA GLN A 536 -12.41 22.56 24.64
C GLN A 536 -13.64 21.70 24.27
N LYS A 537 -14.82 22.10 24.78
CA LYS A 537 -16.16 21.45 24.70
C LYS A 537 -16.42 20.29 25.68
N LEU A 538 -15.96 20.42 26.93
CA LEU A 538 -16.51 19.65 28.08
C LEU A 538 -17.61 20.48 28.76
N ASP A 539 -18.65 19.83 29.28
CA ASP A 539 -19.78 20.49 29.97
C ASP A 539 -19.26 21.51 31.02
N VAL A 540 -19.52 22.79 30.74
CA VAL A 540 -18.83 23.97 31.32
C VAL A 540 -19.13 24.12 32.82
N GLU A 541 -20.18 23.48 33.31
CA GLU A 541 -20.66 23.65 34.68
C GLU A 541 -20.04 22.67 35.70
N LYS A 542 -19.42 21.57 35.26
CA LYS A 542 -18.92 20.52 36.19
C LYS A 542 -17.41 20.29 36.21
N ASN A 543 -16.66 20.67 35.18
CA ASN A 543 -15.24 20.30 35.06
C ASN A 543 -14.33 21.52 34.83
N LYS A 544 -13.94 22.19 35.92
CA LYS A 544 -12.78 23.09 35.91
C LYS A 544 -11.52 22.25 35.68
N CYS A 545 -10.90 22.34 34.50
CA CYS A 545 -9.60 21.71 34.29
C CYS A 545 -8.56 22.37 35.21
N THR A 546 -7.78 21.55 35.91
CA THR A 546 -6.62 21.97 36.70
C THR A 546 -5.37 21.38 36.06
N LEU A 547 -4.34 22.19 35.84
CA LEU A 547 -3.07 21.72 35.30
C LEU A 547 -2.06 21.39 36.41
N PRO A 548 -1.05 20.54 36.13
CA PRO A 548 0.01 20.23 37.08
C PRO A 548 0.87 21.45 37.43
N GLN A 549 1.63 21.39 38.54
CA GLN A 549 2.29 22.56 39.14
C GLN A 549 3.81 22.43 39.40
N SER A 550 4.37 21.22 39.47
CA SER A 550 5.76 20.98 39.91
C SER A 550 6.64 20.20 38.94
N GLN A 551 6.14 19.10 38.35
CA GLN A 551 6.97 18.08 37.68
C GLN A 551 6.87 18.13 36.15
N ASN A 552 7.84 18.75 35.49
CA ASN A 552 7.97 18.79 34.03
C ASN A 552 8.31 17.42 33.36
N ASN A 553 8.16 16.30 34.07
CA ASN A 553 8.52 14.95 33.60
C ASN A 553 7.24 14.08 33.46
N PRO A 554 6.65 13.97 32.27
CA PRO A 554 5.42 13.21 32.10
C PRO A 554 5.62 11.71 32.20
N ILE A 555 4.50 11.01 32.29
CA ILE A 555 4.39 9.56 32.23
C ILE A 555 4.09 9.20 30.78
N GLU A 556 4.85 8.27 30.22
CA GLU A 556 4.71 7.88 28.82
C GLU A 556 4.29 6.41 28.70
N ILE A 557 3.22 6.18 27.94
CA ILE A 557 2.68 4.86 27.61
C ILE A 557 2.62 4.68 26.10
N ALA A 558 2.74 3.43 25.65
CA ALA A 558 2.59 3.08 24.25
C ALA A 558 1.16 2.60 23.96
N VAL A 559 0.67 2.88 22.76
CA VAL A 559 -0.60 2.39 22.23
C VAL A 559 -0.31 1.71 20.91
N VAL A 560 -0.74 0.46 20.75
CA VAL A 560 -0.51 -0.31 19.52
C VAL A 560 -1.83 -0.57 18.82
N ILE A 561 -1.97 -0.09 17.58
CA ILE A 561 -3.18 -0.17 16.76
C ILE A 561 -3.01 -1.11 15.54
N PRO A 562 -4.11 -1.71 15.03
CA PRO A 562 -4.10 -2.66 13.90
C PRO A 562 -3.91 -1.97 12.54
N LEU A 563 -3.01 -1.00 12.43
CA LEU A 563 -2.68 -0.31 11.19
C LEU A 563 -1.20 -0.49 10.88
N SER A 564 -0.86 -0.89 9.66
CA SER A 564 0.53 -0.94 9.19
C SER A 564 0.88 0.38 8.52
N PHE A 565 2.11 0.86 8.70
CA PHE A 565 2.64 2.02 7.98
C PHE A 565 2.75 1.80 6.46
N ALA A 566 2.69 0.55 6.01
CA ALA A 566 2.89 0.15 4.61
C ALA A 566 1.60 -0.26 3.87
N GLU A 567 0.43 -0.26 4.52
CA GLU A 567 -0.82 -0.76 3.89
C GLU A 567 -1.99 0.19 4.10
N ALA A 568 -2.73 0.47 3.01
CA ALA A 568 -4.00 1.18 3.04
C ALA A 568 -5.12 0.28 3.61
N ALA A 569 -5.09 0.02 4.92
CA ALA A 569 -6.17 -0.69 5.60
C ALA A 569 -7.30 0.27 6.01
N LYS A 570 -8.55 -0.21 6.00
CA LYS A 570 -9.70 0.52 6.57
C LYS A 570 -9.43 0.78 8.07
N PRO A 571 -9.38 2.03 8.53
CA PRO A 571 -8.84 2.36 9.84
C PRO A 571 -9.87 2.33 10.98
N ASP A 572 -11.08 1.83 10.75
CA ASP A 572 -12.20 1.93 11.70
C ASP A 572 -11.83 1.39 13.08
N ILE A 573 -11.23 0.19 13.17
CA ILE A 573 -10.81 -0.40 14.46
C ILE A 573 -9.71 0.45 15.12
N ALA A 574 -8.72 0.93 14.36
CA ALA A 574 -7.66 1.78 14.89
C ALA A 574 -8.22 3.09 15.45
N LEU A 575 -9.14 3.74 14.74
CA LEU A 575 -9.83 4.95 15.20
C LEU A 575 -10.68 4.69 16.45
N GLU A 576 -11.39 3.58 16.51
CA GLU A 576 -12.18 3.17 17.67
C GLU A 576 -11.30 2.99 18.91
N MET A 577 -10.12 2.37 18.78
CA MET A 577 -9.14 2.25 19.86
C MET A 577 -8.60 3.63 20.27
N LEU A 578 -8.15 4.44 19.31
CA LEU A 578 -7.56 5.75 19.61
C LEU A 578 -8.55 6.68 20.32
N ARG A 579 -9.86 6.62 20.01
CA ARG A 579 -10.90 7.38 20.74
C ARG A 579 -10.90 7.05 22.24
N GLY A 580 -10.81 5.77 22.59
CA GLY A 580 -10.80 5.33 23.99
C GLY A 580 -9.57 5.87 24.74
N VAL A 581 -8.39 5.76 24.14
CA VAL A 581 -7.14 6.29 24.69
C VAL A 581 -7.19 7.81 24.83
N ALA A 582 -7.53 8.51 23.75
CA ALA A 582 -7.52 9.96 23.67
C ALA A 582 -8.43 10.59 24.72
N GLN A 583 -9.59 9.97 24.97
CA GLN A 583 -10.53 10.43 25.99
C GLN A 583 -9.92 10.33 27.40
N VAL A 584 -9.34 9.18 27.77
CA VAL A 584 -8.69 9.02 29.09
C VAL A 584 -7.50 9.97 29.24
N GLN A 585 -6.67 10.10 28.21
CA GLN A 585 -5.53 11.01 28.24
C GLN A 585 -5.98 12.45 28.52
N ASN A 586 -7.00 12.92 27.80
CA ASN A 586 -7.52 14.27 27.99
C ASN A 586 -8.13 14.47 29.39
N GLU A 587 -8.89 13.48 29.89
CA GLU A 587 -9.47 13.53 31.24
C GLU A 587 -8.40 13.58 32.33
N VAL A 588 -7.37 12.74 32.25
CA VAL A 588 -6.27 12.69 33.22
C VAL A 588 -5.48 13.98 33.20
N ASN A 589 -5.13 14.48 32.02
CA ASN A 589 -4.38 15.73 31.86
C ASN A 589 -5.19 16.96 32.32
N CYS A 590 -6.51 16.98 32.08
CA CYS A 590 -7.40 18.03 32.57
C CYS A 590 -7.59 17.98 34.11
N LYS A 591 -7.24 16.88 34.79
CA LYS A 591 -7.31 16.72 36.26
C LYS A 591 -5.97 16.88 36.97
N GLY A 592 -4.97 17.46 36.32
CA GLY A 592 -3.65 17.72 36.90
C GLY A 592 -2.64 16.60 36.67
N GLY A 593 -2.96 15.63 35.81
CA GLY A 593 -2.09 14.48 35.54
C GLY A 593 -2.12 13.44 36.66
N ILE A 594 -1.12 12.57 36.68
CA ILE A 594 -0.95 11.49 37.66
C ILE A 594 0.19 11.88 38.59
N LYS A 595 -0.10 12.12 39.87
CA LYS A 595 0.87 12.69 40.83
C LYS A 595 1.61 13.89 40.25
N ASP A 596 0.86 14.80 39.65
CA ASP A 596 1.35 16.05 39.07
C ASP A 596 2.24 15.87 37.81
N ARG A 597 2.15 14.72 37.14
CA ARG A 597 2.84 14.39 35.88
C ARG A 597 1.82 14.16 34.77
N MET A 598 1.93 14.88 33.66
CA MET A 598 1.04 14.70 32.49
C MET A 598 1.21 13.31 31.88
N LEU A 599 0.16 12.80 31.22
CA LEU A 599 0.19 11.57 30.43
C LEU A 599 0.52 11.88 28.97
N ARG A 600 1.59 11.26 28.45
CA ARG A 600 1.95 11.19 27.03
C ARG A 600 1.64 9.82 26.45
N VAL A 601 1.19 9.83 25.21
CA VAL A 601 0.83 8.64 24.46
C VAL A 601 1.66 8.59 23.18
N ALA A 602 2.42 7.51 22.98
CA ALA A 602 3.04 7.22 21.69
C ALA A 602 2.24 6.15 20.95
N VAL A 603 2.00 6.36 19.66
CA VAL A 603 1.19 5.44 18.84
C VAL A 603 2.11 4.59 17.97
N PHE A 604 1.84 3.29 17.93
CA PHE A 604 2.54 2.27 17.16
C PHE A 604 1.55 1.47 16.34
N GLY A 605 2.01 0.90 15.23
CA GLY A 605 1.17 0.21 14.26
C GLY A 605 1.71 -1.17 13.94
N ASP A 606 0.90 -2.20 14.19
CA ASP A 606 1.30 -3.59 13.93
C ASP A 606 0.62 -4.22 12.71
N GLY A 607 -0.32 -3.51 12.07
CA GLY A 607 -1.07 -4.00 10.92
C GLY A 607 -1.83 -5.32 11.14
N SER A 608 -2.06 -5.73 12.39
CA SER A 608 -2.54 -7.08 12.71
C SER A 608 -1.65 -8.21 12.17
N LYS A 609 -0.33 -7.99 12.09
CA LYS A 609 0.66 -8.98 11.61
C LYS A 609 1.54 -9.45 12.76
N ASP A 610 1.63 -10.76 12.97
CA ASP A 610 2.38 -11.41 14.05
C ASP A 610 3.85 -10.95 14.14
N ASP A 611 4.56 -10.95 13.01
CA ASP A 611 5.97 -10.57 12.96
C ASP A 611 6.18 -9.08 13.22
N LEU A 612 5.26 -8.24 12.73
CA LEU A 612 5.32 -6.79 12.94
C LEU A 612 4.97 -6.45 14.40
N ALA A 613 3.99 -7.11 15.00
CA ALA A 613 3.66 -6.96 16.41
C ALA A 613 4.86 -7.31 17.32
N THR A 614 5.61 -8.36 16.96
CA THR A 614 6.84 -8.73 17.67
C THR A 614 7.91 -7.62 17.57
N LYS A 615 8.13 -7.07 16.37
CA LYS A 615 9.08 -5.97 16.15
C LYS A 615 8.67 -4.69 16.88
N VAL A 616 7.39 -4.33 16.84
CA VAL A 616 6.83 -3.20 17.58
C VAL A 616 7.04 -3.37 19.08
N ALA A 617 6.78 -4.56 19.62
CA ALA A 617 7.01 -4.85 21.03
C ALA A 617 8.49 -4.71 21.42
N GLN A 618 9.40 -5.19 20.58
CA GLN A 618 10.85 -5.01 20.78
C GLN A 618 11.26 -3.54 20.78
N GLU A 619 10.70 -2.73 19.88
CA GLU A 619 10.96 -1.29 19.84
C GLU A 619 10.42 -0.57 21.10
N ILE A 620 9.22 -0.93 21.56
CA ILE A 620 8.62 -0.39 22.78
C ILE A 620 9.49 -0.71 24.01
N VAL A 621 10.05 -1.92 24.09
CA VAL A 621 11.01 -2.31 25.12
C VAL A 621 12.28 -1.46 25.02
N GLN A 622 12.84 -1.32 23.81
CA GLN A 622 14.07 -0.55 23.57
C GLN A 622 13.91 0.94 23.89
N GLN A 623 12.74 1.53 23.61
CA GLN A 623 12.41 2.91 23.95
C GLN A 623 11.94 3.07 25.42
N ASP A 624 11.94 1.97 26.19
CA ASP A 624 11.74 1.96 27.63
C ASP A 624 10.37 2.56 28.06
N PHE A 625 9.27 2.18 27.38
CA PHE A 625 7.90 2.61 27.74
C PHE A 625 7.37 1.95 29.02
N LEU A 626 6.55 2.66 29.82
CA LEU A 626 6.07 2.14 31.11
C LEU A 626 5.00 1.05 31.00
N ALA A 627 4.09 1.19 30.04
CA ALA A 627 2.98 0.27 29.84
C ALA A 627 2.47 0.37 28.40
N VAL A 628 1.70 -0.63 27.98
CA VAL A 628 1.16 -0.75 26.63
C VAL A 628 -0.36 -0.90 26.68
N VAL A 629 -1.08 -0.12 25.88
CA VAL A 629 -2.49 -0.41 25.50
C VAL A 629 -2.47 -1.09 24.15
N GLY A 630 -2.80 -2.38 24.12
CA GLY A 630 -2.64 -3.24 22.95
C GLY A 630 -2.24 -4.67 23.33
N HIS A 631 -2.15 -5.60 22.39
CA HIS A 631 -2.38 -5.39 20.95
C HIS A 631 -3.86 -5.59 20.59
N SER A 632 -4.20 -5.55 19.30
CA SER A 632 -5.56 -5.67 18.79
C SER A 632 -6.04 -7.14 18.77
N THR A 633 -5.49 -7.94 17.88
CA THR A 633 -5.91 -9.33 17.67
C THR A 633 -5.36 -10.26 18.76
N SER A 634 -5.98 -11.42 18.94
CA SER A 634 -5.45 -12.45 19.84
C SER A 634 -4.07 -12.96 19.42
N ASN A 635 -3.83 -13.14 18.12
CA ASN A 635 -2.51 -13.54 17.61
C ASN A 635 -1.42 -12.51 17.98
N THR A 636 -1.64 -11.23 17.64
CA THR A 636 -0.65 -10.18 17.93
C THR A 636 -0.47 -9.95 19.43
N THR A 637 -1.54 -10.08 20.22
CA THR A 637 -1.49 -10.01 21.70
C THR A 637 -0.61 -11.11 22.29
N ALA A 638 -0.71 -12.35 21.80
CA ALA A 638 0.16 -13.43 22.26
C ALA A 638 1.63 -13.24 21.80
N LYS A 639 1.85 -12.83 20.54
CA LYS A 639 3.20 -12.65 19.99
C LYS A 639 3.97 -11.53 20.69
N ALA A 640 3.36 -10.35 20.79
CA ALA A 640 3.93 -9.22 21.50
C ALA A 640 3.96 -9.46 23.02
N GLY A 641 2.95 -10.16 23.54
CA GLY A 641 2.84 -10.50 24.96
C GLY A 641 4.05 -11.27 25.48
N ASN A 642 4.58 -12.23 24.71
CA ASN A 642 5.82 -12.93 25.07
C ASN A 642 6.99 -11.96 25.30
N VAL A 643 7.15 -10.96 24.42
CA VAL A 643 8.22 -9.96 24.52
C VAL A 643 8.01 -9.09 25.77
N TYR A 644 6.78 -8.67 26.04
CA TYR A 644 6.47 -7.84 27.20
C TYR A 644 6.62 -8.60 28.52
N ASP A 645 6.23 -9.87 28.59
CA ASP A 645 6.40 -10.71 29.78
C ASP A 645 7.88 -10.90 30.13
N GLU A 646 8.73 -11.18 29.13
CA GLU A 646 10.18 -11.32 29.32
C GLU A 646 10.81 -10.02 29.84
N ASN A 647 10.29 -8.87 29.39
CA ASN A 647 10.80 -7.54 29.73
C ASN A 647 10.02 -6.83 30.83
N ARG A 648 9.09 -7.55 31.50
CA ARG A 648 8.29 -7.06 32.63
C ARG A 648 7.50 -5.79 32.30
N ILE A 649 6.96 -5.64 31.09
CA ILE A 649 6.11 -4.49 30.71
C ILE A 649 4.65 -4.89 30.80
N VAL A 650 3.85 -4.17 31.57
CA VAL A 650 2.40 -4.39 31.59
C VAL A 650 1.80 -4.00 30.23
N ALA A 651 1.12 -4.94 29.59
CA ALA A 651 0.34 -4.70 28.39
C ALA A 651 -1.13 -5.08 28.62
N ILE A 652 -2.04 -4.19 28.26
CA ILE A 652 -3.48 -4.42 28.39
C ILE A 652 -4.11 -4.41 27.01
N SER A 653 -4.50 -5.58 26.49
CA SER A 653 -5.21 -5.68 25.22
C SER A 653 -6.67 -5.28 25.40
N PRO A 654 -7.15 -4.28 24.64
CA PRO A 654 -8.52 -3.80 24.78
C PRO A 654 -9.53 -4.56 23.93
N ILE A 655 -9.11 -5.40 22.98
CA ILE A 655 -10.04 -6.04 22.04
C ILE A 655 -9.75 -7.53 21.76
N SER A 656 -8.65 -8.11 22.26
CA SER A 656 -8.42 -9.56 22.14
C SER A 656 -9.36 -10.34 23.07
N THR A 657 -10.09 -11.31 22.53
CA THR A 657 -11.17 -12.01 23.25
C THR A 657 -10.97 -13.53 23.38
N ALA A 658 -10.02 -14.11 22.65
CA ALA A 658 -9.79 -15.57 22.64
C ALA A 658 -9.69 -16.18 24.05
N VAL A 659 -10.31 -17.32 24.27
CA VAL A 659 -10.28 -17.99 25.58
C VAL A 659 -8.89 -18.62 25.80
N ARG A 660 -8.13 -18.07 26.76
CA ARG A 660 -6.78 -18.54 27.11
C ARG A 660 -6.82 -19.67 28.14
N ASP A 661 -5.64 -20.19 28.44
CA ASP A 661 -5.42 -21.08 29.57
C ASP A 661 -5.12 -20.30 30.87
N SER A 662 -5.68 -20.72 32.01
CA SER A 662 -5.26 -20.24 33.33
C SER A 662 -4.12 -21.08 33.92
N VAL A 663 -3.99 -22.36 33.53
CA VAL A 663 -2.97 -23.29 34.07
C VAL A 663 -2.69 -24.38 33.03
N LYS A 664 -1.49 -24.40 32.42
CA LYS A 664 -0.95 -25.38 31.44
C LYS A 664 -1.65 -26.76 31.40
N ASN A 665 -2.88 -26.83 30.90
CA ASN A 665 -3.67 -28.05 30.79
C ASN A 665 -4.67 -27.85 29.64
N HIS A 666 -4.27 -28.31 28.45
CA HIS A 666 -5.10 -28.54 27.25
C HIS A 666 -5.55 -27.35 26.38
N ARG A 667 -4.99 -26.13 26.52
CA ARG A 667 -5.12 -25.05 25.50
C ARG A 667 -3.77 -24.67 24.87
N THR A 668 -3.80 -24.20 23.62
CA THR A 668 -2.62 -23.70 22.87
C THR A 668 -2.42 -22.19 22.99
N TYR A 669 -3.36 -21.45 23.59
CA TYR A 669 -3.32 -19.98 23.71
C TYR A 669 -3.03 -19.56 25.14
N PHE A 670 -1.79 -19.10 25.37
CA PHE A 670 -1.28 -18.67 26.68
C PHE A 670 -0.88 -17.19 26.62
N LEU A 671 -1.16 -16.47 27.69
CA LEU A 671 -0.71 -15.09 27.93
C LEU A 671 -0.07 -15.06 29.32
N GLY A 672 1.12 -14.47 29.46
CA GLY A 672 1.80 -14.43 30.75
C GLY A 672 1.30 -13.30 31.66
N LYS A 673 1.95 -13.20 32.83
CA LYS A 673 1.44 -12.46 34.00
C LYS A 673 1.47 -10.93 33.86
N TYR A 674 2.14 -10.39 32.85
CA TYR A 674 2.14 -8.96 32.53
C TYR A 674 1.07 -8.60 31.49
N ILE A 675 0.34 -9.58 30.96
CA ILE A 675 -0.66 -9.37 29.92
C ILE A 675 -2.06 -9.43 30.52
N PHE A 676 -2.80 -8.34 30.37
CA PHE A 676 -4.17 -8.21 30.84
C PHE A 676 -5.14 -7.92 29.70
N ARG A 677 -6.44 -8.15 29.91
CA ARG A 677 -7.48 -7.88 28.91
C ARG A 677 -8.72 -7.24 29.52
N THR A 678 -9.15 -6.10 28.99
CA THR A 678 -10.39 -5.41 29.40
C THR A 678 -11.68 -5.84 28.70
N PRO A 679 -11.71 -6.49 27.52
CA PRO A 679 -12.92 -7.15 27.08
C PRO A 679 -13.14 -8.44 27.89
N ALA A 680 -14.39 -8.89 27.98
CA ALA A 680 -14.68 -10.25 28.42
C ALA A 680 -14.11 -11.25 27.39
N ASN A 681 -13.72 -12.44 27.83
CA ASN A 681 -13.32 -13.48 26.89
C ASN A 681 -14.54 -14.05 26.12
N ASP A 682 -14.27 -14.76 25.03
CA ASP A 682 -15.31 -15.26 24.11
C ASP A 682 -16.29 -16.24 24.75
N MET A 683 -15.97 -16.89 25.88
CA MET A 683 -16.92 -17.81 26.52
C MET A 683 -18.24 -17.12 26.85
N VAL A 684 -18.20 -15.85 27.25
CA VAL A 684 -19.42 -15.08 27.53
C VAL A 684 -20.28 -14.95 26.26
N ALA A 685 -19.68 -14.56 25.14
CA ALA A 685 -20.39 -14.42 23.87
C ALA A 685 -20.87 -15.77 23.31
N ILE A 686 -20.05 -16.81 23.45
CA ILE A 686 -20.36 -18.19 23.03
C ILE A 686 -21.53 -18.73 23.84
N ASP A 687 -21.54 -18.59 25.16
CA ASP A 687 -22.64 -19.03 26.02
C ASP A 687 -23.95 -18.38 25.59
N THR A 688 -23.92 -17.07 25.41
CA THR A 688 -25.05 -16.28 24.97
C THR A 688 -25.57 -16.69 23.57
N LEU A 689 -24.71 -16.82 22.56
CA LEU A 689 -25.13 -17.24 21.22
C LEU A 689 -25.59 -18.69 21.17
N PHE A 690 -24.98 -19.57 21.98
CA PHE A 690 -25.36 -20.97 22.05
C PHE A 690 -26.76 -21.13 22.66
N ASP A 691 -27.07 -20.39 23.73
CA ASP A 691 -28.40 -20.38 24.33
C ASP A 691 -29.44 -19.80 23.36
N TYR A 692 -29.11 -18.74 22.63
CA TYR A 692 -29.97 -18.21 21.58
C TYR A 692 -30.25 -19.26 20.50
N TRP A 693 -29.21 -19.91 19.98
CA TRP A 693 -29.34 -20.97 18.99
C TRP A 693 -30.20 -22.12 19.51
N LYS A 694 -29.96 -22.60 20.73
CA LYS A 694 -30.70 -23.71 21.34
C LYS A 694 -32.18 -23.40 21.56
N ASN A 695 -32.51 -22.17 21.93
CA ASN A 695 -33.89 -21.78 22.25
C ASN A 695 -34.69 -21.33 21.02
N ASN A 696 -34.05 -20.81 19.98
CA ASN A 696 -34.75 -20.21 18.83
C ASN A 696 -34.55 -20.97 17.51
N VAL A 697 -33.46 -21.73 17.37
CA VAL A 697 -33.13 -22.44 16.13
C VAL A 697 -33.19 -23.95 16.34
N ASN A 698 -32.38 -24.47 17.26
CA ASN A 698 -32.26 -25.88 17.64
C ASN A 698 -32.17 -26.85 16.45
N GLN A 699 -31.40 -26.48 15.42
CA GLN A 699 -31.16 -27.27 14.21
C GLN A 699 -29.66 -27.40 13.95
N LYS A 700 -29.27 -28.35 13.09
CA LYS A 700 -27.89 -28.50 12.64
C LYS A 700 -27.30 -27.16 12.21
N PHE A 701 -26.07 -26.87 12.61
CA PHE A 701 -25.39 -25.64 12.22
C PHE A 701 -24.04 -25.92 11.59
N ALA A 702 -23.65 -25.08 10.64
CA ALA A 702 -22.31 -25.03 10.08
C ALA A 702 -21.53 -23.85 10.68
N ILE A 703 -20.20 -23.84 10.50
CA ILE A 703 -19.34 -22.78 11.02
C ILE A 703 -18.40 -22.30 9.91
N ALA A 704 -18.46 -21.02 9.56
CA ALA A 704 -17.49 -20.36 8.71
C ALA A 704 -16.44 -19.62 9.54
N TYR A 705 -15.15 -19.93 9.36
CA TYR A 705 -14.09 -19.49 10.26
C TYR A 705 -12.72 -19.32 9.57
N SER A 706 -11.76 -18.71 10.26
CA SER A 706 -10.37 -18.52 9.83
C SER A 706 -9.43 -19.42 10.63
N ASN A 707 -8.76 -20.35 9.94
CA ASN A 707 -7.85 -21.31 10.55
C ASN A 707 -6.49 -20.71 10.96
N ASN A 708 -6.11 -19.53 10.46
CA ASN A 708 -4.89 -18.81 10.87
C ASN A 708 -5.11 -17.86 12.07
N SER A 709 -6.34 -17.69 12.54
CA SER A 709 -6.67 -16.80 13.67
C SER A 709 -6.91 -17.60 14.94
N GLU A 710 -6.18 -17.29 16.02
CA GLU A 710 -6.38 -17.94 17.34
C GLU A 710 -7.78 -17.68 17.90
N TYR A 711 -8.26 -16.43 17.76
CA TYR A 711 -9.64 -16.07 18.07
C TYR A 711 -10.64 -16.99 17.37
N SER A 712 -10.58 -17.04 16.04
CA SER A 712 -11.56 -17.76 15.24
C SER A 712 -11.53 -19.27 15.48
N LYS A 713 -10.33 -19.86 15.55
CA LYS A 713 -10.15 -21.30 15.85
C LYS A 713 -10.70 -21.69 17.21
N LEU A 714 -10.37 -20.92 18.26
CA LEU A 714 -10.81 -21.24 19.61
C LEU A 714 -12.30 -21.03 19.77
N TYR A 715 -12.85 -19.94 19.20
CA TYR A 715 -14.29 -19.70 19.19
C TYR A 715 -15.05 -20.87 18.57
N ARG A 716 -14.62 -21.34 17.39
CA ARG A 716 -15.18 -22.53 16.72
C ARG A 716 -15.15 -23.74 17.66
N ASN A 717 -13.98 -24.03 18.22
CA ASN A 717 -13.80 -25.23 19.04
C ASN A 717 -14.65 -25.16 20.33
N ASP A 718 -14.67 -24.01 20.99
CA ASP A 718 -15.44 -23.79 22.21
C ASP A 718 -16.95 -23.86 21.96
N PHE A 719 -17.43 -23.31 20.84
CA PHE A 719 -18.84 -23.45 20.44
C PHE A 719 -19.22 -24.91 20.14
N ILE A 720 -18.38 -25.66 19.42
CA ILE A 720 -18.58 -27.11 19.19
C ILE A 720 -18.54 -27.88 20.50
N ASN A 721 -17.63 -27.52 21.42
CA ASN A 721 -17.43 -28.23 22.68
C ASN A 721 -18.66 -28.16 23.60
N LYS A 722 -19.44 -27.08 23.54
CA LYS A 722 -20.71 -26.95 24.26
C LYS A 722 -21.81 -27.93 23.82
N LEU A 723 -21.69 -28.53 22.63
CA LEU A 723 -22.67 -29.51 22.18
C LEU A 723 -22.58 -30.81 22.99
N ASN A 724 -23.72 -31.21 23.57
CA ASN A 724 -23.92 -32.56 24.09
C ASN A 724 -23.95 -33.59 22.96
N ASP A 725 -24.64 -33.28 21.86
CA ASP A 725 -24.70 -34.10 20.65
C ASP A 725 -23.89 -33.44 19.52
N LYS A 726 -22.73 -34.02 19.19
CA LYS A 726 -21.87 -33.51 18.11
C LYS A 726 -22.49 -33.68 16.71
N SER A 727 -23.53 -34.48 16.55
CA SER A 727 -24.23 -34.65 15.27
C SER A 727 -24.97 -33.38 14.80
N LEU A 728 -25.19 -32.43 15.71
CA LEU A 728 -25.75 -31.11 15.43
C LEU A 728 -24.75 -30.16 14.76
N TYR A 729 -23.45 -30.46 14.79
CA TYR A 729 -22.46 -29.76 13.97
C TYR A 729 -22.40 -30.39 12.58
N PHE A 730 -22.70 -29.60 11.54
CA PHE A 730 -22.55 -30.02 10.16
C PHE A 730 -21.12 -29.75 9.66
N ASN A 731 -20.45 -30.81 9.23
CA ASN A 731 -19.14 -30.70 8.60
C ASN A 731 -19.29 -30.32 7.12
N ASP A 732 -18.94 -29.09 6.78
CA ASP A 732 -18.96 -28.57 5.42
C ASP A 732 -17.84 -29.11 4.50
N ASN A 733 -17.05 -30.08 4.97
CA ASN A 733 -15.88 -30.64 4.26
C ASN A 733 -14.83 -29.57 3.90
N MET A 734 -14.55 -28.68 4.84
CA MET A 734 -13.52 -27.63 4.74
C MET A 734 -13.83 -26.57 3.67
N LYS A 735 -15.10 -26.41 3.29
CA LYS A 735 -15.56 -25.42 2.30
C LYS A 735 -15.75 -24.04 2.90
N CYS A 736 -16.01 -23.95 4.20
CA CYS A 736 -16.29 -22.67 4.89
C CYS A 736 -15.08 -22.14 5.69
N ILE A 737 -13.87 -22.24 5.12
CA ILE A 737 -12.63 -21.74 5.75
C ILE A 737 -12.14 -20.50 5.01
N PHE A 738 -12.28 -19.32 5.61
CA PHE A 738 -12.03 -18.04 4.92
C PHE A 738 -10.59 -17.89 4.41
N ASN A 739 -9.61 -18.29 5.21
CA ASN A 739 -8.19 -18.16 4.85
C ASN A 739 -7.66 -19.35 4.02
N SER A 740 -8.53 -20.21 3.49
CA SER A 740 -8.16 -21.21 2.48
C SER A 740 -7.88 -20.52 1.15
N SER A 741 -6.88 -21.00 0.41
CA SER A 741 -6.56 -20.49 -0.95
C SER A 741 -7.71 -20.68 -1.94
N ASN A 742 -8.59 -21.64 -1.68
CA ASN A 742 -9.72 -22.00 -2.53
C ASN A 742 -11.07 -21.62 -1.91
N PHE A 743 -11.09 -20.70 -0.95
CA PHE A 743 -12.37 -20.25 -0.38
C PHE A 743 -13.21 -19.57 -1.46
N ASP A 744 -14.45 -20.03 -1.63
CA ASP A 744 -15.48 -19.40 -2.44
C ASP A 744 -16.80 -19.40 -1.64
N GLN A 745 -17.45 -18.25 -1.56
CA GLN A 745 -18.68 -18.09 -0.79
C GLN A 745 -19.83 -18.94 -1.33
N THR A 746 -19.89 -19.17 -2.65
CA THR A 746 -20.93 -19.97 -3.28
C THR A 746 -20.74 -21.45 -2.94
N ASP A 747 -19.51 -21.94 -2.98
CA ASP A 747 -19.17 -23.30 -2.58
C ASP A 747 -19.48 -23.57 -1.10
N CYS A 748 -19.13 -22.63 -0.20
CA CYS A 748 -19.49 -22.74 1.21
C CYS A 748 -21.02 -22.80 1.39
N LEU A 749 -21.77 -21.91 0.74
CA LEU A 749 -23.25 -21.91 0.83
C LEU A 749 -23.87 -23.17 0.24
N ASN A 750 -23.37 -23.66 -0.91
CA ASN A 750 -23.86 -24.88 -1.53
C ASN A 750 -23.60 -26.12 -0.67
N ALA A 751 -22.49 -26.15 0.09
CA ALA A 751 -22.19 -27.23 1.00
C ALA A 751 -23.19 -27.32 2.17
N ILE A 752 -23.72 -26.18 2.64
CA ILE A 752 -24.55 -26.11 3.85
C ILE A 752 -26.06 -26.02 3.57
N ARG A 753 -26.46 -25.59 2.37
CA ARG A 753 -27.87 -25.44 1.97
C ARG A 753 -28.64 -26.75 2.12
N GLY A 754 -29.77 -26.69 2.82
CA GLY A 754 -30.61 -27.87 3.10
C GLY A 754 -30.04 -28.84 4.13
N GLN A 755 -28.83 -28.61 4.64
CA GLN A 755 -28.17 -29.46 5.63
C GLN A 755 -28.05 -28.78 7.00
N ALA A 756 -27.89 -27.46 7.02
CA ALA A 756 -27.78 -26.65 8.22
C ALA A 756 -28.90 -25.59 8.28
N GLY A 757 -29.54 -25.46 9.44
CA GLY A 757 -30.52 -24.41 9.76
C GLY A 757 -29.88 -23.15 10.36
N ALA A 758 -28.60 -23.21 10.75
CA ALA A 758 -27.83 -22.05 11.17
C ALA A 758 -26.40 -22.05 10.62
N LEU A 759 -25.82 -20.86 10.53
CA LEU A 759 -24.43 -20.64 10.16
C LEU A 759 -23.79 -19.69 11.18
N LEU A 760 -22.78 -20.19 11.91
CA LEU A 760 -21.95 -19.36 12.78
C LEU A 760 -20.77 -18.80 11.97
N VAL A 761 -20.67 -17.48 11.88
CA VAL A 761 -19.67 -16.75 11.08
C VAL A 761 -18.67 -16.07 12.02
N VAL A 762 -17.42 -16.54 12.02
CA VAL A 762 -16.37 -16.08 12.94
C VAL A 762 -15.08 -15.79 12.17
N PRO A 763 -15.00 -14.75 11.33
CA PRO A 763 -13.78 -14.44 10.61
C PRO A 763 -12.70 -13.91 11.55
N GLY A 764 -11.44 -14.24 11.27
CA GLY A 764 -10.31 -13.45 11.76
C GLY A 764 -10.35 -12.03 11.17
N SER A 765 -9.72 -11.06 11.82
CA SER A 765 -9.80 -9.64 11.42
C SER A 765 -9.49 -9.39 9.94
N ASN A 766 -8.47 -10.07 9.39
CA ASN A 766 -8.06 -9.96 7.98
C ASN A 766 -9.00 -10.65 6.98
N ASP A 767 -9.90 -11.51 7.45
CA ASP A 767 -10.85 -12.27 6.62
C ASP A 767 -12.27 -11.69 6.66
N SER A 768 -12.48 -10.58 7.38
CA SER A 768 -13.79 -9.90 7.47
C SER A 768 -14.41 -9.59 6.10
N PRO A 769 -13.66 -9.15 5.05
CA PRO A 769 -14.23 -8.95 3.71
C PRO A 769 -14.89 -10.21 3.13
N LYS A 770 -14.25 -11.38 3.29
CA LYS A 770 -14.79 -12.67 2.80
C LYS A 770 -16.06 -13.08 3.54
N ALA A 771 -16.13 -12.81 4.85
CA ALA A 771 -17.35 -13.03 5.63
C ALA A 771 -18.49 -12.11 5.17
N LEU A 772 -18.21 -10.85 4.86
CA LEU A 772 -19.21 -9.93 4.31
C LEU A 772 -19.72 -10.38 2.94
N ASP A 773 -18.84 -10.91 2.07
CA ASP A 773 -19.25 -11.46 0.78
C ASP A 773 -20.11 -12.73 0.95
N LEU A 774 -19.80 -13.57 1.94
CA LEU A 774 -20.65 -14.69 2.33
C LEU A 774 -22.05 -14.23 2.79
N LEU A 775 -22.13 -13.18 3.61
CA LEU A 775 -23.42 -12.60 4.03
C LEU A 775 -24.21 -12.01 2.86
N LYS A 776 -23.55 -11.33 1.91
CA LYS A 776 -24.22 -10.80 0.70
C LYS A 776 -24.82 -11.91 -0.16
N ALA A 777 -24.13 -13.05 -0.26
CA ALA A 777 -24.53 -14.19 -1.08
C ALA A 777 -25.67 -15.02 -0.48
N LEU A 778 -25.96 -14.88 0.81
CA LEU A 778 -27.12 -15.49 1.45
C LEU A 778 -28.44 -14.89 0.93
N ASN A 779 -29.44 -15.75 0.75
CA ASN A 779 -30.78 -15.39 0.35
C ASN A 779 -31.81 -15.79 1.42
N ASP A 780 -32.90 -15.03 1.56
CA ASP A 780 -33.97 -15.33 2.52
C ASP A 780 -34.58 -16.74 2.29
N SER A 781 -34.54 -17.25 1.05
CA SER A 781 -34.97 -18.62 0.70
C SER A 781 -34.08 -19.72 1.28
N ASP A 782 -32.83 -19.41 1.66
CA ASP A 782 -31.90 -20.39 2.23
C ASP A 782 -32.35 -20.84 3.63
N LYS A 783 -33.20 -20.05 4.32
CA LYS A 783 -33.73 -20.33 5.67
C LYS A 783 -32.65 -20.63 6.72
N ILE A 784 -31.48 -19.99 6.58
CA ILE A 784 -30.35 -20.14 7.50
C ILE A 784 -30.34 -18.97 8.48
N GLN A 785 -30.42 -19.26 9.78
CA GLN A 785 -30.18 -18.26 10.83
C GLN A 785 -28.67 -18.00 10.94
N VAL A 786 -28.25 -16.75 10.77
CA VAL A 786 -26.83 -16.39 10.87
C VAL A 786 -26.52 -15.95 12.29
N LEU A 787 -25.49 -16.54 12.88
CA LEU A 787 -24.88 -16.13 14.14
C LEU A 787 -23.49 -15.56 13.83
N GLY A 788 -23.02 -14.55 14.53
CA GLY A 788 -21.74 -13.90 14.27
C GLY A 788 -20.91 -13.68 15.52
N GLY A 789 -19.60 -13.92 15.38
CA GLY A 789 -18.62 -13.48 16.38
C GLY A 789 -18.49 -11.95 16.44
N ASP A 790 -17.75 -11.45 17.41
CA ASP A 790 -17.62 -10.01 17.71
C ASP A 790 -16.98 -9.20 16.56
N THR A 791 -16.16 -9.83 15.73
CA THR A 791 -15.60 -9.26 14.49
C THR A 791 -16.67 -8.82 13.50
N MET A 792 -17.87 -9.41 13.54
CA MET A 792 -19.01 -9.01 12.71
C MET A 792 -19.72 -7.74 13.22
N TYR A 793 -19.39 -7.25 14.41
CA TYR A 793 -19.81 -5.92 14.87
C TYR A 793 -18.96 -4.84 14.17
N SER A 794 -19.43 -4.37 13.01
CA SER A 794 -18.73 -3.35 12.20
C SER A 794 -19.70 -2.46 11.41
N SER A 795 -19.19 -1.30 10.98
CA SER A 795 -19.83 -0.41 10.00
C SER A 795 -20.10 -1.13 8.68
N ASP A 796 -19.13 -1.91 8.19
CA ASP A 796 -19.22 -2.72 6.96
C ASP A 796 -20.37 -3.73 6.97
N THR A 797 -20.62 -4.38 8.12
CA THR A 797 -21.78 -5.25 8.29
C THR A 797 -23.08 -4.47 8.10
N LEU A 798 -23.19 -3.27 8.69
CA LEU A 798 -24.38 -2.43 8.57
C LEU A 798 -24.58 -1.87 7.17
N TYR A 799 -23.50 -1.67 6.40
CA TYR A 799 -23.58 -1.28 4.99
C TYR A 799 -24.22 -2.35 4.10
N LEU A 800 -24.33 -3.60 4.56
CA LEU A 800 -25.09 -4.65 3.88
C LEU A 800 -26.61 -4.46 4.01
N LYS A 801 -27.08 -3.59 4.92
CA LYS A 801 -28.50 -3.25 5.11
C LYS A 801 -29.34 -4.52 5.29
N GLU A 802 -30.40 -4.67 4.50
CA GLU A 802 -31.29 -5.83 4.46
C GLU A 802 -30.56 -7.18 4.38
N LYS A 803 -29.39 -7.26 3.72
CA LYS A 803 -28.61 -8.51 3.63
C LYS A 803 -28.00 -8.95 4.97
N SER A 804 -27.93 -8.06 5.96
CA SER A 804 -27.43 -8.37 7.31
C SER A 804 -28.53 -8.47 8.37
N LYS A 805 -29.81 -8.28 8.03
CA LYS A 805 -30.93 -8.27 9.00
C LYS A 805 -31.06 -9.58 9.81
N ASN A 806 -30.67 -10.70 9.21
CA ASN A 806 -30.72 -12.03 9.82
C ASN A 806 -29.48 -12.35 10.65
N LEU A 807 -28.52 -11.43 10.78
CA LEU A 807 -27.32 -11.64 11.58
C LEU A 807 -27.62 -11.34 13.05
N ILE A 808 -27.37 -12.34 13.90
CA ILE A 808 -27.41 -12.23 15.36
C ILE A 808 -25.98 -12.30 15.88
N ILE A 809 -25.57 -11.32 16.67
CA ILE A 809 -24.22 -11.27 17.26
C ILE A 809 -24.32 -11.18 18.77
N ALA A 810 -23.30 -11.66 19.47
CA ALA A 810 -23.10 -11.35 20.89
C ALA A 810 -21.81 -10.55 21.05
N VAL A 811 -21.92 -9.41 21.72
CA VAL A 811 -20.79 -8.53 22.01
C VAL A 811 -20.82 -8.10 23.47
N HIS A 812 -19.71 -7.52 23.95
CA HIS A 812 -19.62 -6.99 25.31
C HIS A 812 -20.70 -5.95 25.58
N TRP A 813 -21.00 -5.12 24.59
CA TRP A 813 -21.89 -3.98 24.76
C TRP A 813 -22.39 -3.48 23.40
N LEU A 814 -23.67 -3.10 23.34
CA LEU A 814 -24.29 -2.46 22.17
C LEU A 814 -24.45 -0.95 22.40
N ARG A 815 -24.22 -0.17 21.34
CA ARG A 815 -24.42 1.29 21.36
C ARG A 815 -25.90 1.69 21.44
N ASN A 816 -26.16 2.94 21.81
CA ASN A 816 -27.49 3.55 21.84
C ASN A 816 -28.48 2.90 22.84
N ARG A 817 -28.03 2.62 24.06
CA ARG A 817 -28.90 2.14 25.14
C ARG A 817 -29.85 3.26 25.62
N GLN A 818 -30.97 2.87 26.23
CA GLN A 818 -31.95 3.82 26.77
C GLN A 818 -31.38 4.77 27.83
N GLN A 819 -30.43 4.29 28.64
CA GLN A 819 -29.75 5.07 29.68
C GLN A 819 -28.24 5.11 29.42
N PRO A 820 -27.72 6.21 28.84
CA PRO A 820 -26.30 6.34 28.55
C PRO A 820 -25.48 6.52 29.83
N THR A 821 -24.33 5.83 29.93
CA THR A 821 -23.35 6.02 30.99
C THR A 821 -22.70 7.40 30.92
N GLU A 822 -21.96 7.78 31.97
CA GLU A 822 -21.22 9.04 31.96
C GLU A 822 -20.13 9.04 30.87
N PHE A 823 -19.49 7.89 30.64
CA PHE A 823 -18.58 7.70 29.51
C PHE A 823 -19.27 7.98 28.17
N GLU A 824 -20.47 7.43 27.93
CA GLU A 824 -21.20 7.64 26.67
C GLU A 824 -21.55 9.12 26.44
N LYS A 825 -21.98 9.82 27.49
CA LYS A 825 -22.29 11.26 27.42
C LYS A 825 -21.06 12.07 27.06
N GLN A 826 -19.94 11.79 27.73
CA GLN A 826 -18.67 12.48 27.47
C GLN A 826 -18.13 12.14 26.08
N ALA A 827 -18.19 10.87 25.68
CA ALA A 827 -17.77 10.41 24.37
C ALA A 827 -18.56 11.09 23.24
N LYS A 828 -19.88 11.30 23.41
CA LYS A 828 -20.68 12.10 22.47
C LYS A 828 -20.20 13.55 22.38
N ALA A 829 -19.77 14.16 23.48
CA ALA A 829 -19.19 15.50 23.48
C ALA A 829 -17.82 15.54 22.78
N PHE A 830 -16.96 14.56 23.03
CA PHE A 830 -15.62 14.46 22.43
C PHE A 830 -15.65 14.16 20.94
N TRP A 831 -16.52 13.24 20.51
CA TRP A 831 -16.48 12.64 19.18
C TRP A 831 -17.65 13.07 18.29
N GLY A 832 -18.54 13.94 18.79
CA GLY A 832 -19.70 14.43 18.06
C GLY A 832 -20.68 13.29 17.70
N ASN A 833 -21.01 13.19 16.41
CA ASN A 833 -21.91 12.15 15.90
C ASN A 833 -21.18 10.84 15.53
N ALA A 834 -19.88 10.73 15.81
CA ALA A 834 -19.15 9.51 15.53
C ALA A 834 -19.73 8.34 16.35
N PRO A 835 -20.02 7.20 15.72
CA PRO A 835 -20.50 6.05 16.46
C PRO A 835 -19.38 5.48 17.33
N ILE A 836 -19.53 5.57 18.65
CA ILE A 836 -18.72 4.79 19.59
C ILE A 836 -19.25 3.36 19.69
N ASN A 837 -18.36 2.43 20.01
CA ASN A 837 -18.72 1.04 20.20
C ASN A 837 -17.97 0.40 21.38
N TRP A 838 -18.15 -0.90 21.56
CA TRP A 838 -17.49 -1.65 22.62
C TRP A 838 -15.96 -1.57 22.53
N ARG A 839 -15.34 -1.51 21.34
CA ARG A 839 -13.88 -1.37 21.17
C ARG A 839 -13.37 -0.02 21.68
N THR A 840 -14.13 1.05 21.48
CA THR A 840 -13.82 2.35 22.11
C THR A 840 -13.94 2.28 23.62
N ALA A 841 -15.01 1.67 24.14
CA ALA A 841 -15.25 1.55 25.58
C ALA A 841 -14.21 0.67 26.29
N THR A 842 -13.83 -0.47 25.73
CA THR A 842 -12.82 -1.36 26.33
C THR A 842 -11.40 -0.80 26.19
N THR A 843 -11.14 0.03 25.17
CA THR A 843 -9.87 0.77 25.07
C THR A 843 -9.79 1.91 26.08
N TYR A 844 -10.91 2.59 26.34
CA TYR A 844 -11.04 3.53 27.46
C TYR A 844 -10.74 2.81 28.78
N ASP A 845 -11.36 1.64 29.01
CA ASP A 845 -11.13 0.82 30.20
C ASP A 845 -9.66 0.41 30.36
N ALA A 846 -9.00 -0.03 29.29
CA ALA A 846 -7.59 -0.44 29.33
C ALA A 846 -6.69 0.73 29.77
N THR A 847 -6.93 1.91 29.20
CA THR A 847 -6.19 3.12 29.56
C THR A 847 -6.52 3.58 30.98
N LYS A 848 -7.79 3.43 31.43
CA LYS A 848 -8.18 3.71 32.83
C LYS A 848 -7.51 2.79 33.83
N VAL A 849 -7.38 1.50 33.53
CA VAL A 849 -6.69 0.55 34.40
C VAL A 849 -5.23 0.96 34.60
N ILE A 850 -4.51 1.24 33.50
CA ILE A 850 -3.10 1.67 33.56
C ILE A 850 -2.97 2.97 34.37
N THR A 851 -3.77 3.99 34.07
CA THR A 851 -3.70 5.30 34.75
C THR A 851 -4.10 5.22 36.23
N THR A 852 -5.09 4.38 36.58
CA THR A 852 -5.46 4.12 37.98
C THR A 852 -4.36 3.38 38.73
N ALA A 853 -3.71 2.41 38.10
CA ALA A 853 -2.59 1.68 38.72
C ALA A 853 -1.38 2.60 38.94
N LEU A 854 -1.07 3.47 37.98
CA LEU A 854 -0.03 4.50 38.12
C LEU A 854 -0.33 5.46 39.27
N ASP A 855 -1.57 5.93 39.39
CA ASP A 855 -1.98 6.81 40.50
C ASP A 855 -1.81 6.13 41.87
N LYS A 856 -2.14 4.84 41.96
CA LYS A 856 -1.94 4.02 43.17
C LYS A 856 -0.48 3.63 43.42
N SER A 857 0.40 3.72 42.43
CA SER A 857 1.79 3.26 42.54
C SER A 857 2.62 4.14 43.46
N GLN A 858 3.26 3.54 44.46
CA GLN A 858 4.18 4.25 45.36
C GLN A 858 5.59 4.38 44.78
N GLN A 859 5.87 3.71 43.66
CA GLN A 859 7.18 3.62 43.03
C GLN A 859 7.39 4.65 41.90
N LEU A 860 6.47 5.61 41.71
CA LEU A 860 6.53 6.56 40.58
C LEU A 860 7.78 7.46 40.54
N GLN A 861 8.56 7.52 41.62
CA GLN A 861 9.84 8.25 41.71
C GLN A 861 11.06 7.33 41.51
N ASN A 862 10.86 6.02 41.36
CA ASN A 862 11.91 5.01 41.21
C ASN A 862 12.19 4.72 39.71
N SER A 863 13.04 3.73 39.43
CA SER A 863 13.32 3.28 38.06
C SER A 863 12.04 2.80 37.35
N LYS A 864 12.01 2.93 36.01
CA LYS A 864 10.87 2.43 35.21
C LYS A 864 10.62 0.94 35.40
N GLU A 865 11.67 0.15 35.64
CA GLU A 865 11.52 -1.26 35.98
C GLU A 865 10.73 -1.47 37.28
N ASN A 866 11.05 -0.72 38.34
CA ASN A 866 10.32 -0.81 39.61
C ASN A 866 8.86 -0.37 39.44
N ILE A 867 8.61 0.69 38.65
CA ILE A 867 7.25 1.12 38.33
C ILE A 867 6.50 -0.01 37.61
N ARG A 868 7.08 -0.62 36.59
CA ARG A 868 6.43 -1.70 35.83
C ARG A 868 6.09 -2.92 36.69
N GLN A 869 7.00 -3.33 37.57
CA GLN A 869 6.74 -4.42 38.53
C GLN A 869 5.60 -4.04 39.50
N ASP A 870 5.60 -2.79 39.97
CA ASP A 870 4.55 -2.28 40.86
C ASP A 870 3.19 -2.22 40.17
N LEU A 871 3.15 -1.81 38.88
CA LEU A 871 1.93 -1.84 38.07
C LEU A 871 1.36 -3.25 37.97
N GLN A 872 2.19 -4.24 37.63
CA GLN A 872 1.76 -5.64 37.55
C GLN A 872 1.19 -6.12 38.88
N ARG A 873 1.89 -5.86 39.98
CA ARG A 873 1.45 -6.21 41.35
C ARG A 873 0.13 -5.53 41.73
N ILE A 874 -0.02 -4.25 41.41
CA ILE A 874 -1.23 -3.47 41.71
C ILE A 874 -2.42 -3.99 40.93
N ILE A 875 -2.28 -4.21 39.61
CA ILE A 875 -3.38 -4.64 38.74
C ILE A 875 -3.82 -6.08 39.08
N SER A 876 -2.87 -6.96 39.41
CA SER A 876 -3.16 -8.34 39.83
C SER A 876 -3.72 -8.46 41.25
N ALA A 877 -3.69 -7.40 42.06
CA ALA A 877 -4.14 -7.49 43.45
C ALA A 877 -5.67 -7.73 43.51
N PRO A 878 -6.17 -8.65 44.37
CA PRO A 878 -7.61 -8.89 44.52
C PRO A 878 -8.43 -7.64 44.90
N GLY A 879 -7.81 -6.69 45.58
CA GLY A 879 -8.42 -5.41 45.96
C GLY A 879 -8.33 -4.31 44.89
N PHE A 880 -7.72 -4.59 43.72
CA PHE A 880 -7.69 -3.64 42.62
C PHE A 880 -9.09 -3.41 42.05
N SER A 881 -9.36 -2.17 41.67
CA SER A 881 -10.59 -1.77 41.01
C SER A 881 -10.34 -0.45 40.29
N ALA A 882 -10.82 -0.34 39.06
CA ALA A 882 -10.89 0.89 38.29
C ALA A 882 -12.32 1.09 37.76
N GLN A 883 -12.80 2.34 37.73
CA GLN A 883 -14.14 2.65 37.22
C GLN A 883 -14.15 2.52 35.69
N GLY A 884 -15.00 1.62 35.17
CA GLY A 884 -15.12 1.35 33.74
C GLY A 884 -16.21 2.16 33.03
N ALA A 885 -16.15 2.12 31.69
CA ALA A 885 -17.06 2.77 30.76
C ALA A 885 -18.50 2.26 30.85
N PHE A 886 -18.70 1.04 31.36
CA PHE A 886 -20.01 0.41 31.51
C PHE A 886 -20.66 0.67 32.87
N ASN A 887 -20.15 1.65 33.64
CA ASN A 887 -20.52 1.92 35.04
C ASN A 887 -20.23 0.73 35.99
N ASP A 888 -19.28 -0.11 35.63
CA ASP A 888 -18.84 -1.25 36.42
C ASP A 888 -17.44 -1.02 37.02
N ASN A 889 -17.01 -1.97 37.84
CA ASN A 889 -15.70 -1.98 38.47
C ASN A 889 -14.81 -3.00 37.75
N ILE A 890 -13.82 -2.51 37.01
CA ILE A 890 -12.87 -3.36 36.30
C ILE A 890 -11.96 -4.04 37.32
N ARG A 891 -11.99 -5.36 37.34
CA ARG A 891 -11.13 -6.25 38.13
C ARG A 891 -10.62 -7.36 37.23
N PHE A 892 -9.56 -8.04 37.66
CA PHE A 892 -8.96 -9.10 36.87
C PHE A 892 -8.96 -10.44 37.60
N GLU A 893 -9.17 -11.50 36.84
CA GLU A 893 -8.99 -12.88 37.26
C GLU A 893 -7.92 -13.51 36.38
N GLU A 894 -6.74 -13.70 37.00
CA GLU A 894 -5.50 -14.23 36.41
C GLU A 894 -4.97 -13.47 35.17
N GLY A 895 -5.58 -12.34 34.79
CA GLY A 895 -5.21 -11.52 33.63
C GLY A 895 -6.42 -11.02 32.81
N ASP A 896 -7.55 -11.73 32.83
CA ASP A 896 -8.76 -11.32 32.09
C ASP A 896 -9.71 -10.53 32.97
N ARG A 897 -10.54 -9.67 32.36
CA ARG A 897 -11.59 -8.96 33.09
C ARG A 897 -12.48 -9.97 33.81
N LYS A 898 -12.57 -9.83 35.12
CA LYS A 898 -13.48 -10.59 35.96
C LYS A 898 -14.91 -10.19 35.62
N ILE A 899 -15.72 -11.17 35.28
CA ILE A 899 -17.14 -11.00 34.97
C ILE A 899 -17.94 -11.40 36.21
N ASP A 900 -18.77 -10.49 36.71
CA ASP A 900 -19.72 -10.75 37.79
C ASP A 900 -21.17 -10.57 37.33
N ALA A 901 -22.13 -10.93 38.19
CA ALA A 901 -23.56 -10.83 37.89
C ALA A 901 -24.02 -9.40 37.52
N ASN A 902 -23.25 -8.37 37.88
CA ASN A 902 -23.56 -6.97 37.57
C ASN A 902 -22.94 -6.50 36.25
N SER A 903 -22.02 -7.29 35.67
CA SER A 903 -21.15 -6.84 34.58
C SER A 903 -21.87 -6.68 33.22
N LYS A 904 -23.13 -7.13 33.09
CA LYS A 904 -24.01 -6.94 31.89
C LYS A 904 -23.33 -7.16 30.53
N PHE A 905 -22.30 -8.01 30.46
CA PHE A 905 -21.62 -8.40 29.23
C PHE A 905 -22.38 -9.54 28.52
N GLY A 906 -22.11 -9.74 27.23
CA GLY A 906 -22.81 -10.76 26.43
C GLY A 906 -24.19 -10.27 25.98
N VAL A 907 -24.24 -9.08 25.40
CA VAL A 907 -25.48 -8.52 24.85
C VAL A 907 -25.68 -9.06 23.45
N ILE A 908 -26.84 -9.67 23.20
CA ILE A 908 -27.24 -10.09 21.85
C ILE A 908 -27.78 -8.89 21.09
N GLY A 909 -27.30 -8.71 19.86
CA GLY A 909 -27.82 -7.72 18.94
C GLY A 909 -28.18 -8.31 17.59
N LYS A 910 -29.17 -7.71 16.93
CA LYS A 910 -29.50 -7.96 15.52
C LYS A 910 -29.46 -6.65 14.72
N VAL A 911 -29.22 -6.74 13.42
CA VAL A 911 -29.24 -5.55 12.55
C VAL A 911 -30.69 -5.14 12.28
N GLU A 912 -31.03 -3.89 12.56
CA GLU A 912 -32.34 -3.30 12.25
C GLU A 912 -32.21 -1.94 11.58
N LYS A 913 -33.19 -1.60 10.73
CA LYS A 913 -33.36 -0.24 10.21
C LYS A 913 -33.79 0.68 11.34
N ILE A 914 -33.01 1.72 11.61
CA ILE A 914 -33.25 2.68 12.71
C ILE A 914 -33.82 4.02 12.26
N GLY A 915 -33.91 4.23 10.95
CA GLY A 915 -34.44 5.47 10.38
C GLY A 915 -33.85 5.77 9.01
N VAL A 916 -33.87 7.04 8.66
CA VAL A 916 -33.39 7.57 7.39
C VAL A 916 -32.45 8.74 7.69
N ASN A 917 -31.30 8.80 7.01
CA ASN A 917 -30.33 9.88 7.17
C ASN A 917 -30.83 11.18 6.51
N LYS A 918 -30.07 12.27 6.67
CA LYS A 918 -30.40 13.59 6.09
C LYS A 918 -30.49 13.59 4.56
N ASP A 919 -29.87 12.60 3.91
CA ASP A 919 -29.84 12.43 2.45
C ASP A 919 -30.95 11.47 1.95
N GLY A 920 -31.90 11.08 2.80
CA GLY A 920 -32.99 10.19 2.43
C GLY A 920 -32.60 8.70 2.35
N GLN A 921 -31.42 8.30 2.83
CA GLN A 921 -30.95 6.91 2.81
C GLN A 921 -31.23 6.18 4.13
N ASP A 922 -31.69 4.94 4.03
CA ASP A 922 -31.91 4.07 5.19
C ASP A 922 -30.64 3.89 6.05
N GLN A 923 -30.79 4.09 7.35
CA GLN A 923 -29.77 3.83 8.36
C GLN A 923 -30.07 2.54 9.13
N TYR A 924 -29.03 1.77 9.39
CA TYR A 924 -29.09 0.50 10.12
C TYR A 924 -28.19 0.54 11.35
N ASP A 925 -28.59 -0.17 12.41
CA ASP A 925 -27.80 -0.34 13.62
C ASP A 925 -28.04 -1.71 14.25
N PHE A 926 -27.14 -2.13 15.14
CA PHE A 926 -27.36 -3.31 15.98
C PHE A 926 -28.28 -2.94 17.15
N LYS A 927 -29.43 -3.62 17.25
CA LYS A 927 -30.41 -3.45 18.31
C LYS A 927 -30.43 -4.66 19.24
N PRO A 928 -30.51 -4.43 20.57
CA PRO A 928 -30.63 -5.52 21.53
C PRO A 928 -31.92 -6.32 21.30
N ILE A 929 -31.90 -7.62 21.56
CA ILE A 929 -33.06 -8.52 21.46
C ILE A 929 -33.30 -9.35 22.71
#